data_AF-A0A1V1WB53-F1
#
_entry.id   AF-A0A1V1WB53-F1
#
_cell.length_a   1.000
_cell.length_b   1.000
_cell.length_c   1.000
_cell.angle_alpha   90.00
_cell.angle_beta   90.00
_cell.angle_gamma   90.00
#
_symmetry.space_group_name_H-M   'P 1'
#
loop_
_entity.id
_entity.type
_entity.pdbx_description
1 polymer ?
#
loop_
_entity_poly.entity_id
_entity_poly.type
_entity_poly.pdbx_seq_one_letter_code
_entity_poly.pdbx_strand_id
1 'polypeptide(L)'
;MFSVVPTNPRRRSTVVTATAAFLLLTAACSSGSSDDDADKKPAAHTGREGDGWTVLHYSMADTNLEPFMVADVNELGTVGSNDNLHVREFMDRSADYGDDELLDQGSWVGGRTLDLGAPGTSEVVEDLGDVDSADPAVLASFIADGIKDNRAGHYALIISDHGASWPGIGPDEGTAPEYDVLDLAEITDAISSGLEEAGVDKLDLLGFDACLMANYEVASAVAPLADRLVASQELEPGHGWDYGSLQVLADDPDTSADAFGEALIDGFSSQAEEQGTEDQITLSMTDLTKMDDVDDAVSDFAAALADQAGEVAPAVGQSEATTLAFGKNPDATQDKHLSDLGLLATAIGDAAPDVAEQADAVVDALDAAVLDEVFGAATAGATGLSIYLPPTSDLADGAYLDVPSADSWGSFLDAYYTAGAAIPEAEQPEFTDPADGPDVSFDDDGSITLTGAFDPAGLENITEATISYALVNDDDSITYLGEEVADFTDDGDAPTATGNYDLTVMEISDQEDSAYAYVDLDLSDDLATAFFDVPMTYYASTTPNQAQDALLSLVLDIDAGEFVSETLYIYDEESGGYGELAPDPEGILTPDVLTVAANGDQTWEPTTDVGLYADVANLTYDFVPLDSGSTIQADLTLYDFGGNTSTLSSLVEVP
;
A
#
# COMPACT_ATOMS: atom_id res chain seq x y z
N MET A 1 -19.11 -7.35 23.40
CA MET A 1 -18.66 -6.34 24.40
C MET A 1 -17.21 -6.70 24.65
N PHE A 2 -16.36 -6.22 23.74
CA PHE A 2 -14.99 -6.62 23.55
C PHE A 2 -14.22 -6.63 24.88
N SER A 3 -13.58 -7.75 25.17
CA SER A 3 -12.50 -7.82 26.15
C SER A 3 -11.23 -7.97 25.34
N VAL A 4 -10.80 -6.89 24.67
CA VAL A 4 -9.43 -6.82 24.19
C VAL A 4 -8.59 -6.78 25.46
N VAL A 5 -8.09 -7.94 25.89
CA VAL A 5 -7.09 -8.00 26.95
C VAL A 5 -5.83 -7.43 26.32
N PRO A 6 -5.33 -6.25 26.74
CA PRO A 6 -4.15 -5.68 26.14
C PRO A 6 -2.96 -6.62 26.41
N THR A 7 -2.47 -7.28 25.36
CA THR A 7 -1.06 -7.63 25.26
C THR A 7 -0.29 -6.32 25.33
N ASN A 8 0.83 -6.34 26.03
CA ASN A 8 1.46 -5.12 26.52
C ASN A 8 2.33 -4.53 25.40
N PRO A 9 1.89 -3.49 24.64
CA PRO A 9 2.76 -2.88 23.65
C PRO A 9 3.99 -2.40 24.40
N ARG A 10 5.18 -2.74 23.90
CA ARG A 10 6.46 -2.36 24.51
C ARG A 10 6.51 -0.85 24.69
N ARG A 11 6.06 -0.36 25.85
CA ARG A 11 6.36 1.00 26.31
C ARG A 11 7.83 1.05 26.71
N ARG A 12 8.67 1.48 25.77
CA ARG A 12 9.65 2.52 26.10
C ARG A 12 8.98 3.87 25.86
N SER A 13 8.36 4.38 26.92
CA SER A 13 7.83 5.73 26.94
C SER A 13 8.95 6.76 26.72
N THR A 14 9.09 7.28 25.50
CA THR A 14 9.69 8.61 25.31
C THR A 14 8.58 9.62 25.51
N VAL A 15 8.57 10.24 26.69
CA VAL A 15 7.71 11.39 26.97
C VAL A 15 8.13 12.52 26.04
N VAL A 16 7.43 12.71 24.91
CA VAL A 16 7.45 13.97 24.18
C VAL A 16 6.77 15.00 25.08
N THR A 17 7.59 15.67 25.88
CA THR A 17 7.12 16.78 26.69
C THR A 17 6.91 17.96 25.74
N ALA A 18 5.69 18.14 25.25
CA ALA A 18 5.27 19.36 24.56
C ALA A 18 5.48 20.55 25.49
N THR A 19 6.68 21.14 25.44
CA THR A 19 7.03 22.31 26.22
C THR A 19 6.68 23.52 25.38
N ALA A 20 5.47 24.06 25.59
CA ALA A 20 5.06 25.34 25.03
C ALA A 20 5.99 26.45 25.57
N ALA A 21 7.07 26.74 24.84
CA ALA A 21 7.98 27.83 25.14
C ALA A 21 7.45 29.13 24.49
N PHE A 22 6.68 29.89 25.26
CA PHE A 22 6.40 31.30 24.97
C PHE A 22 7.72 32.10 24.98
N LEU A 23 8.33 32.31 23.82
CA LEU A 23 9.49 33.17 23.65
C LEU A 23 9.07 34.55 23.13
N LEU A 24 8.88 35.47 24.08
CA LEU A 24 8.83 36.91 23.85
C LEU A 24 10.17 37.37 23.24
N LEU A 25 10.20 37.62 21.93
CA LEU A 25 11.30 38.33 21.28
C LEU A 25 11.32 39.81 21.72
N THR A 26 12.24 40.16 22.61
CA THR A 26 12.73 41.53 22.73
C THR A 26 13.90 41.74 21.78
N ALA A 27 13.73 42.65 20.83
CA ALA A 27 14.75 43.11 19.90
C ALA A 27 16.01 43.64 20.61
N ALA A 28 17.18 43.15 20.19
CA ALA A 28 18.45 43.84 20.39
C ALA A 28 19.41 43.51 19.23
N CYS A 29 19.72 44.54 18.44
CA CYS A 29 20.67 44.52 17.35
C CYS A 29 22.10 44.20 17.84
N SER A 30 22.81 43.33 17.12
CA SER A 30 24.27 43.42 16.99
C SER A 30 24.73 42.68 15.74
N SER A 31 25.33 43.45 14.83
CA SER A 31 25.93 43.06 13.55
C SER A 31 27.14 42.13 13.68
N GLY A 32 27.23 41.14 12.78
CA GLY A 32 28.45 40.36 12.52
C GLY A 32 28.24 39.34 11.41
N SER A 33 28.62 39.70 10.19
CA SER A 33 28.51 38.96 8.93
C SER A 33 29.42 37.74 8.84
N SER A 34 28.88 36.65 8.27
CA SER A 34 29.46 35.91 7.14
C SER A 34 28.38 35.02 6.54
N ASP A 35 27.74 35.55 5.49
CA ASP A 35 26.85 34.85 4.56
C ASP A 35 27.67 33.86 3.73
N ASP A 36 27.20 32.62 3.58
CA ASP A 36 27.42 31.76 2.41
C ASP A 36 26.35 30.63 2.31
N ASP A 37 25.14 30.86 2.84
CA ASP A 37 23.96 30.10 2.41
C ASP A 37 23.30 30.90 1.28
N ALA A 38 23.81 30.71 0.07
CA ALA A 38 23.12 31.15 -1.12
C ALA A 38 21.99 30.16 -1.38
N ASP A 39 20.75 30.61 -1.15
CA ASP A 39 19.53 30.10 -1.78
C ASP A 39 19.85 29.65 -3.21
N LYS A 40 19.98 28.34 -3.43
CA LYS A 40 19.92 27.77 -4.78
C LYS A 40 18.47 27.96 -5.22
N LYS A 41 18.23 29.06 -5.95
CA LYS A 41 17.02 29.21 -6.75
C LYS A 41 16.88 27.92 -7.59
N PRO A 42 15.70 27.26 -7.64
CA PRO A 42 15.52 26.09 -8.49
C PRO A 42 16.01 26.40 -9.91
N ALA A 43 16.66 25.43 -10.52
CA ALA A 43 17.18 25.60 -11.87
C ALA A 43 16.02 26.00 -12.78
N ALA A 44 16.20 27.05 -13.59
CA ALA A 44 15.14 27.47 -14.49
C ALA A 44 14.92 26.38 -15.55
N HIS A 45 13.73 25.78 -15.59
CA HIS A 45 13.33 24.84 -16.63
C HIS A 45 13.51 25.43 -18.03
N THR A 46 13.81 24.55 -18.97
CA THR A 46 13.97 24.87 -20.39
C THR A 46 12.75 24.41 -21.18
N GLY A 47 12.52 25.01 -22.35
CA GLY A 47 11.36 24.65 -23.18
C GLY A 47 10.01 25.20 -22.73
N ARG A 48 9.96 25.98 -21.63
CA ARG A 48 8.74 26.64 -21.14
C ARG A 48 8.42 27.86 -21.99
N GLU A 49 7.31 27.83 -22.73
CA GLU A 49 6.85 28.90 -23.62
C GLU A 49 5.38 29.20 -23.34
N GLY A 50 5.06 30.35 -22.74
CA GLY A 50 3.69 30.74 -22.42
C GLY A 50 3.54 31.13 -20.96
N ASP A 51 2.29 31.39 -20.57
CA ASP A 51 1.85 31.59 -19.18
C ASP A 51 0.91 30.42 -18.84
N GLY A 52 0.69 30.11 -17.56
CA GLY A 52 -0.27 29.07 -17.15
C GLY A 52 0.25 27.63 -17.23
N TRP A 53 -0.69 26.69 -17.18
CA TRP A 53 -0.47 25.25 -17.04
C TRP A 53 -1.03 24.46 -18.23
N THR A 54 -0.32 23.40 -18.60
CA THR A 54 -0.87 22.29 -19.36
C THR A 54 -0.82 21.04 -18.49
N VAL A 55 -1.98 20.46 -18.21
CA VAL A 55 -2.14 19.19 -17.49
C VAL A 55 -2.45 18.11 -18.51
N LEU A 56 -1.64 17.07 -18.51
CA LEU A 56 -1.82 15.86 -19.29
C LEU A 56 -2.35 14.78 -18.36
N HIS A 57 -3.53 14.25 -18.66
CA HIS A 57 -4.16 13.18 -17.87
C HIS A 57 -4.27 11.93 -18.76
N TYR A 58 -3.71 10.81 -18.30
CA TYR A 58 -3.55 9.58 -19.06
C TYR A 58 -4.25 8.44 -18.33
N SER A 59 -5.47 8.13 -18.76
CA SER A 59 -6.36 7.12 -18.19
C SER A 59 -6.22 5.81 -18.96
N MET A 60 -5.65 4.78 -18.33
CA MET A 60 -5.53 3.43 -18.89
C MET A 60 -6.83 2.64 -18.60
N ALA A 61 -7.95 3.08 -19.16
CA ALA A 61 -9.28 2.59 -18.79
C ALA A 61 -9.75 1.35 -19.61
N ASP A 62 -8.82 0.52 -20.10
CA ASP A 62 -9.13 -0.84 -20.54
C ASP A 62 -8.98 -1.85 -19.39
N THR A 63 -9.58 -1.49 -18.25
CA THR A 63 -9.55 -2.21 -16.96
C THR A 63 -10.87 -2.03 -16.21
N ASN A 64 -11.06 -2.75 -15.11
CA ASN A 64 -12.26 -2.61 -14.28
C ASN A 64 -12.41 -1.24 -13.60
N LEU A 65 -11.42 -0.36 -13.74
CA LEU A 65 -11.46 1.01 -13.26
C LEU A 65 -12.09 2.00 -14.26
N GLU A 66 -12.47 1.55 -15.47
CA GLU A 66 -13.08 2.42 -16.49
C GLU A 66 -14.25 3.29 -15.98
N PRO A 67 -15.24 2.77 -15.22
CA PRO A 67 -16.35 3.59 -14.76
C PRO A 67 -15.91 4.71 -13.82
N PHE A 68 -14.87 4.47 -13.02
CA PHE A 68 -14.31 5.46 -12.10
C PHE A 68 -13.56 6.55 -12.86
N MET A 69 -12.65 6.16 -13.76
CA MET A 69 -11.94 7.13 -14.60
C MET A 69 -12.88 7.96 -15.48
N VAL A 70 -14.02 7.42 -15.92
CA VAL A 70 -15.05 8.20 -16.63
C VAL A 70 -15.65 9.27 -15.71
N ALA A 71 -15.85 8.97 -14.42
CA ALA A 71 -16.28 9.97 -13.44
C ALA A 71 -15.22 11.06 -13.27
N ASP A 72 -13.94 10.69 -13.12
CA ASP A 72 -12.81 11.61 -12.95
C ASP A 72 -12.63 12.56 -14.14
N VAL A 73 -12.70 12.03 -15.36
CA VAL A 73 -12.64 12.87 -16.57
C VAL A 73 -13.87 13.78 -16.68
N ASN A 74 -15.04 13.35 -16.17
CA ASN A 74 -16.20 14.22 -16.07
C ASN A 74 -15.99 15.34 -15.03
N GLU A 75 -15.30 15.08 -13.93
CA GLU A 75 -14.89 16.07 -12.92
C GLU A 75 -13.89 17.08 -13.46
N LEU A 76 -12.82 16.61 -14.13
CA LEU A 76 -11.90 17.43 -14.94
C LEU A 76 -12.69 18.34 -15.89
N GLY A 77 -13.71 17.78 -16.54
CA GLY A 77 -14.60 18.50 -17.44
C GLY A 77 -15.44 19.59 -16.77
N THR A 78 -15.66 19.57 -15.45
CA THR A 78 -16.35 20.66 -14.75
C THR A 78 -15.48 21.91 -14.60
N VAL A 79 -14.16 21.73 -14.52
CA VAL A 79 -13.15 22.80 -14.56
C VAL A 79 -12.93 23.23 -16.01
N GLY A 80 -12.61 22.26 -16.88
CA GLY A 80 -12.29 22.45 -18.29
C GLY A 80 -11.00 23.25 -18.53
N SER A 81 -10.79 23.66 -19.78
CA SER A 81 -9.68 24.52 -20.18
C SER A 81 -10.09 25.99 -20.31
N ASN A 82 -9.16 26.90 -20.03
CA ASN A 82 -9.31 28.33 -20.22
C ASN A 82 -7.98 28.98 -20.67
N ASP A 83 -7.83 30.31 -20.50
CA ASP A 83 -6.59 31.02 -20.90
C ASP A 83 -5.37 30.71 -19.98
N ASN A 84 -5.61 30.14 -18.79
CA ASN A 84 -4.61 29.83 -17.77
C ASN A 84 -4.30 28.33 -17.67
N LEU A 85 -5.25 27.47 -18.06
CA LEU A 85 -5.15 26.01 -17.94
C LEU A 85 -5.58 25.35 -19.25
N HIS A 86 -4.74 24.45 -19.75
CA HIS A 86 -5.08 23.51 -20.81
C HIS A 86 -5.07 22.09 -20.22
N VAL A 87 -6.15 21.35 -20.41
CA VAL A 87 -6.23 19.93 -20.02
C VAL A 87 -6.35 19.08 -21.28
N ARG A 88 -5.42 18.14 -21.44
CA ARG A 88 -5.46 17.11 -22.47
C ARG A 88 -5.62 15.75 -21.80
N GLU A 89 -6.57 14.99 -22.30
CA GLU A 89 -6.94 13.66 -21.83
C GLU A 89 -6.54 12.61 -22.87
N PHE A 90 -5.96 11.51 -22.43
CA PHE A 90 -5.97 10.24 -23.15
C PHE A 90 -6.79 9.26 -22.34
N MET A 91 -7.73 8.57 -23.00
CA MET A 91 -8.48 7.50 -22.37
C MET A 91 -8.64 6.34 -23.35
N ASP A 92 -8.10 5.18 -22.98
CA ASP A 92 -8.49 3.89 -23.57
C ASP A 92 -9.70 3.35 -22.82
N ARG A 93 -10.67 2.79 -23.54
CA ARG A 93 -11.93 2.34 -22.91
C ARG A 93 -12.25 0.93 -23.31
N SER A 94 -12.45 0.09 -22.31
CA SER A 94 -12.86 -1.28 -22.51
C SER A 94 -14.24 -1.43 -23.16
N ALA A 95 -14.45 -2.57 -23.81
CA ALA A 95 -15.78 -2.99 -24.25
C ALA A 95 -16.61 -3.64 -23.15
N ASP A 96 -16.00 -4.01 -22.02
CA ASP A 96 -16.58 -4.95 -21.06
C ASP A 96 -17.17 -4.29 -19.79
N TYR A 97 -16.80 -3.05 -19.46
CA TYR A 97 -17.21 -2.38 -18.21
C TYR A 97 -18.40 -1.42 -18.35
N GLY A 98 -18.22 -0.25 -18.97
CA GLY A 98 -19.22 0.82 -18.96
C GLY A 98 -19.70 1.33 -20.33
N ASP A 99 -20.98 1.72 -20.40
CA ASP A 99 -21.57 2.51 -21.50
C ASP A 99 -21.67 4.00 -21.10
N ASP A 100 -20.97 4.44 -20.04
CA ASP A 100 -21.13 5.77 -19.46
C ASP A 100 -20.71 6.88 -20.42
N GLU A 101 -21.50 7.96 -20.40
CA GLU A 101 -21.26 9.13 -21.25
C GLU A 101 -20.13 9.97 -20.67
N LEU A 102 -19.10 10.21 -21.47
CA LEU A 102 -18.02 11.12 -21.11
C LEU A 102 -18.23 12.46 -21.83
N LEU A 103 -18.39 13.51 -21.02
CA LEU A 103 -18.62 14.89 -21.44
C LEU A 103 -19.69 15.00 -22.55
N ASP A 104 -19.39 15.70 -23.65
CA ASP A 104 -20.26 15.82 -24.82
C ASP A 104 -19.92 14.84 -25.96
N GLN A 105 -19.04 13.86 -25.71
CA GLN A 105 -18.60 12.86 -26.69
C GLN A 105 -19.45 11.59 -26.66
N GLY A 106 -20.14 11.31 -25.56
CA GLY A 106 -20.88 10.06 -25.34
C GLY A 106 -19.94 8.90 -24.99
N SER A 107 -20.40 7.66 -25.19
CA SER A 107 -19.58 6.44 -24.98
C SER A 107 -18.89 5.96 -26.26
N TRP A 108 -17.71 5.36 -26.11
CA TRP A 108 -16.95 4.68 -27.16
C TRP A 108 -16.10 3.53 -26.57
N VAL A 109 -15.45 2.77 -27.45
CA VAL A 109 -14.48 1.71 -27.11
C VAL A 109 -13.16 2.03 -27.81
N GLY A 110 -12.04 1.78 -27.13
CA GLY A 110 -10.66 2.03 -27.58
C GLY A 110 -10.11 3.40 -27.22
N GLY A 111 -8.82 3.62 -27.47
CA GLY A 111 -8.07 4.85 -27.19
C GLY A 111 -8.54 6.10 -27.95
N ARG A 112 -8.69 7.19 -27.20
CA ARG A 112 -8.86 8.55 -27.74
C ARG A 112 -8.04 9.57 -26.98
N THR A 113 -7.53 10.55 -27.72
CA THR A 113 -6.96 11.77 -27.16
C THR A 113 -7.96 12.92 -27.33
N LEU A 114 -8.27 13.64 -26.25
CA LEU A 114 -9.20 14.75 -26.20
C LEU A 114 -8.52 16.01 -25.67
N ASP A 115 -8.82 17.17 -26.24
CA ASP A 115 -8.57 18.45 -25.59
C ASP A 115 -9.86 18.91 -24.91
N LEU A 116 -9.82 19.14 -23.60
CA LEU A 116 -10.98 19.65 -22.87
C LEU A 116 -11.22 21.12 -23.24
N GLY A 117 -12.48 21.49 -23.42
CA GLY A 117 -12.94 22.83 -23.78
C GLY A 117 -13.46 23.61 -22.58
N ALA A 118 -14.48 24.45 -22.82
CA ALA A 118 -15.23 25.05 -21.71
C ALA A 118 -15.92 23.94 -20.88
N PRO A 119 -16.35 24.23 -19.63
CA PRO A 119 -16.95 23.22 -18.76
C PRO A 119 -18.00 22.34 -19.46
N GLY A 120 -17.79 21.03 -19.40
CA GLY A 120 -18.62 19.98 -20.00
C GLY A 120 -18.47 19.76 -21.51
N THR A 121 -17.39 20.26 -22.13
CA THR A 121 -17.14 20.09 -23.57
C THR A 121 -15.72 19.61 -23.85
N SER A 122 -15.52 18.85 -24.92
CA SER A 122 -14.19 18.45 -25.41
C SER A 122 -14.13 18.35 -26.94
N GLU A 123 -12.91 18.29 -27.49
CA GLU A 123 -12.64 18.04 -28.91
C GLU A 123 -11.75 16.81 -29.05
N VAL A 124 -12.16 15.85 -29.90
CA VAL A 124 -11.32 14.71 -30.26
C VAL A 124 -10.14 15.18 -31.10
N VAL A 125 -8.94 15.05 -30.54
CA VAL A 125 -7.65 15.31 -31.21
C VAL A 125 -7.30 14.12 -32.10
N GLU A 126 -7.39 12.92 -31.54
CA GLU A 126 -7.10 11.67 -32.22
C GLU A 126 -8.02 10.54 -31.72
N ASP A 127 -8.42 9.67 -32.65
CA ASP A 127 -9.14 8.42 -32.38
C ASP A 127 -8.20 7.29 -32.81
N LEU A 128 -7.59 6.63 -31.83
CA LEU A 128 -6.58 5.60 -32.01
C LEU A 128 -7.25 4.23 -32.27
N GLY A 129 -8.49 4.06 -31.82
CA GLY A 129 -9.21 2.80 -31.85
C GLY A 129 -8.63 1.83 -30.83
N ASP A 130 -8.66 0.54 -31.13
CA ASP A 130 -7.96 -0.50 -30.36
C ASP A 130 -6.46 -0.18 -30.34
N VAL A 131 -5.97 0.19 -29.16
CA VAL A 131 -4.58 0.55 -28.87
C VAL A 131 -4.19 -0.12 -27.57
N ASP A 132 -2.89 -0.25 -27.36
CA ASP A 132 -2.32 -0.72 -26.11
C ASP A 132 -1.86 0.52 -25.34
N SER A 133 -2.60 0.85 -24.28
CA SER A 133 -2.35 1.98 -23.41
C SER A 133 -1.11 1.80 -22.53
N ALA A 134 -0.62 0.56 -22.39
CA ALA A 134 0.66 0.23 -21.77
C ALA A 134 1.85 0.25 -22.76
N ASP A 135 1.66 0.48 -24.07
CA ASP A 135 2.78 0.70 -25.00
C ASP A 135 3.48 2.03 -24.66
N PRO A 136 4.77 2.03 -24.23
CA PRO A 136 5.49 3.25 -23.88
C PRO A 136 5.59 4.26 -25.02
N ALA A 137 5.46 3.83 -26.28
CA ALA A 137 5.41 4.73 -27.42
C ALA A 137 4.11 5.56 -27.47
N VAL A 138 2.99 5.02 -26.99
CA VAL A 138 1.70 5.72 -26.91
C VAL A 138 1.81 6.84 -25.88
N LEU A 139 2.24 6.53 -24.65
CA LEU A 139 2.47 7.53 -23.60
C LEU A 139 3.48 8.60 -24.04
N ALA A 140 4.63 8.22 -24.61
CA ALA A 140 5.62 9.18 -25.10
C ALA A 140 5.05 10.13 -26.16
N SER A 141 4.23 9.60 -27.09
CA SER A 141 3.59 10.41 -28.13
C SER A 141 2.54 11.36 -27.58
N PHE A 142 1.74 10.89 -26.61
CA PHE A 142 0.75 11.68 -25.91
C PHE A 142 1.39 12.87 -25.21
N ILE A 143 2.47 12.64 -24.45
CA ILE A 143 3.23 13.70 -23.78
C ILE A 143 3.80 14.69 -24.80
N ALA A 144 4.46 14.18 -25.84
CA ALA A 144 5.11 15.04 -26.82
C ALA A 144 4.11 15.95 -27.53
N ASP A 145 3.00 15.40 -28.00
CA ASP A 145 1.99 16.13 -28.76
C ASP A 145 1.16 17.04 -27.86
N GLY A 146 0.83 16.60 -26.64
CA GLY A 146 0.15 17.41 -25.63
C GLY A 146 0.88 18.70 -25.31
N ILE A 147 2.18 18.61 -25.01
CA ILE A 147 3.00 19.79 -24.73
C ILE A 147 3.21 20.65 -25.99
N LYS A 148 3.35 20.05 -27.18
CA LYS A 148 3.58 20.82 -28.43
C LYS A 148 2.36 21.61 -28.87
N ASP A 149 1.18 21.04 -28.72
CA ASP A 149 -0.08 21.67 -29.10
C ASP A 149 -0.51 22.72 -28.08
N ASN A 150 -0.25 22.45 -26.79
CA ASN A 150 -0.65 23.29 -25.66
C ASN A 150 0.59 23.77 -24.89
N ARG A 151 1.33 24.73 -25.45
CA ARG A 151 2.52 25.30 -24.83
C ARG A 151 2.16 26.19 -23.63
N ALA A 152 2.81 25.93 -22.50
CA ALA A 152 2.56 26.61 -21.22
C ALA A 152 3.85 26.92 -20.45
N GLY A 153 3.70 27.65 -19.34
CA GLY A 153 4.78 27.89 -18.38
C GLY A 153 5.08 26.65 -17.55
N HIS A 154 4.02 25.92 -17.18
CA HIS A 154 4.04 24.77 -16.28
C HIS A 154 3.41 23.53 -16.95
N TYR A 155 3.90 22.35 -16.60
CA TYR A 155 3.45 21.06 -17.15
C TYR A 155 3.24 20.05 -16.02
N ALA A 156 2.08 19.41 -16.01
CA ALA A 156 1.82 18.25 -15.16
C ALA A 156 1.45 17.04 -16.03
N LEU A 157 1.83 15.85 -15.57
CA LEU A 157 1.33 14.57 -16.07
C LEU A 157 0.72 13.82 -14.90
N ILE A 158 -0.48 13.28 -15.09
CA ILE A 158 -1.15 12.38 -14.14
C ILE A 158 -1.48 11.11 -14.92
N ILE A 159 -1.05 9.96 -14.40
CA ILE A 159 -1.31 8.64 -14.97
C ILE A 159 -2.22 7.91 -13.99
N SER A 160 -3.32 7.34 -14.48
CA SER A 160 -4.33 6.69 -13.64
C SER A 160 -4.60 5.27 -14.13
N ASP A 161 -4.49 4.32 -13.19
CA ASP A 161 -4.95 2.92 -13.26
C ASP A 161 -4.66 2.17 -11.95
N HIS A 162 -4.75 0.85 -11.97
CA HIS A 162 -4.11 -0.04 -11.01
C HIS A 162 -2.61 0.27 -10.90
N GLY A 163 -2.11 0.26 -9.67
CA GLY A 163 -0.69 0.43 -9.37
C GLY A 163 -0.14 -0.76 -8.59
N ALA A 164 1.13 -1.08 -8.85
CA ALA A 164 1.81 -2.22 -8.23
C ALA A 164 3.10 -1.81 -7.51
N SER A 165 3.42 -0.51 -7.42
CA SER A 165 4.71 0.04 -6.96
C SER A 165 5.82 -0.08 -8.03
N TRP A 166 7.04 -0.51 -7.65
CA TRP A 166 8.17 -0.70 -8.56
C TRP A 166 7.92 -1.63 -9.78
N PRO A 167 6.99 -2.62 -9.77
CA PRO A 167 6.62 -3.37 -10.97
C PRO A 167 5.98 -2.50 -12.06
N GLY A 168 5.18 -1.49 -11.72
CA GLY A 168 4.57 -0.59 -12.71
C GLY A 168 3.13 -0.18 -12.43
N ILE A 169 2.47 0.30 -13.49
CA ILE A 169 1.07 0.77 -13.54
C ILE A 169 0.35 0.15 -14.74
N GLY A 170 -0.96 0.00 -14.66
CA GLY A 170 -1.75 -0.76 -15.64
C GLY A 170 -2.40 -1.98 -14.99
N PRO A 171 -3.17 -2.79 -15.73
CA PRO A 171 -2.83 -3.22 -17.09
C PRO A 171 -3.64 -2.60 -18.24
N ASP A 172 -3.30 -2.95 -19.48
CA ASP A 172 -4.22 -2.92 -20.62
C ASP A 172 -4.77 -4.33 -20.86
N GLU A 173 -6.06 -4.59 -20.59
CA GLU A 173 -6.69 -5.91 -20.77
C GLU A 173 -7.17 -6.18 -22.21
N GLY A 174 -6.83 -5.28 -23.14
CA GLY A 174 -7.31 -5.23 -24.52
C GLY A 174 -6.79 -6.33 -25.44
N THR A 175 -6.99 -6.21 -26.76
CA THR A 175 -6.86 -7.37 -27.66
C THR A 175 -5.52 -7.56 -28.38
N ALA A 176 -4.54 -6.65 -28.26
CA ALA A 176 -3.18 -6.87 -28.79
C ALA A 176 -2.11 -5.86 -28.30
N PRO A 177 -1.11 -6.31 -27.52
CA PRO A 177 -1.07 -7.58 -26.77
C PRO A 177 -2.33 -7.82 -25.92
N GLU A 178 -2.66 -9.08 -25.62
CA GLU A 178 -3.91 -9.44 -24.89
C GLU A 178 -3.91 -8.93 -23.43
N TYR A 179 -2.74 -8.53 -22.94
CA TYR A 179 -2.48 -8.05 -21.59
C TYR A 179 -1.09 -7.40 -21.60
N ASP A 180 -0.96 -6.16 -21.14
CA ASP A 180 0.34 -5.51 -20.97
C ASP A 180 0.33 -4.54 -19.79
N VAL A 181 1.49 -4.31 -19.20
CA VAL A 181 1.67 -3.45 -18.02
C VAL A 181 2.79 -2.48 -18.34
N LEU A 182 2.59 -1.21 -18.02
CA LEU A 182 3.61 -0.21 -18.22
C LEU A 182 4.60 -0.28 -17.04
N ASP A 183 5.69 -1.03 -17.24
CA ASP A 183 6.69 -1.25 -16.19
C ASP A 183 7.45 0.04 -15.84
N LEU A 184 8.12 0.09 -14.68
CA LEU A 184 8.82 1.30 -14.22
C LEU A 184 9.89 1.80 -15.21
N ALA A 185 10.59 0.89 -15.91
CA ALA A 185 11.57 1.30 -16.92
C ALA A 185 10.87 1.91 -18.15
N GLU A 186 9.75 1.34 -18.58
CA GLU A 186 8.92 1.85 -19.68
C GLU A 186 8.26 3.19 -19.34
N ILE A 187 7.75 3.39 -18.12
CA ILE A 187 7.27 4.69 -17.61
C ILE A 187 8.37 5.75 -17.77
N THR A 188 9.57 5.47 -17.23
CA THR A 188 10.67 6.45 -17.25
C THR A 188 11.16 6.75 -18.67
N ASP A 189 11.29 5.73 -19.52
CA ASP A 189 11.71 5.87 -20.91
C ASP A 189 10.66 6.62 -21.74
N ALA A 190 9.36 6.36 -21.52
CA ALA A 190 8.26 7.02 -22.21
C ALA A 190 8.18 8.51 -21.86
N ILE A 191 8.21 8.85 -20.57
CA ILE A 191 8.18 10.25 -20.11
C ILE A 191 9.43 10.98 -20.61
N SER A 192 10.63 10.40 -20.45
CA SER A 192 11.88 10.99 -20.95
C SER A 192 11.82 11.25 -22.45
N SER A 193 11.35 10.27 -23.23
CA SER A 193 11.25 10.39 -24.70
C SER A 193 10.23 11.45 -25.12
N GLY A 194 9.08 11.50 -24.45
CA GLY A 194 8.04 12.50 -24.71
C GLY A 194 8.51 13.93 -24.41
N LEU A 195 9.20 14.12 -23.28
CA LEU A 195 9.80 15.40 -22.89
C LEU A 195 10.90 15.84 -23.88
N GLU A 196 11.82 14.95 -24.25
CA GLU A 196 12.89 15.24 -25.21
C GLU A 196 12.30 15.69 -26.56
N GLU A 197 11.32 14.95 -27.07
CA GLU A 197 10.66 15.24 -28.35
C GLU A 197 9.81 16.53 -28.28
N ALA A 198 9.23 16.85 -27.11
CA ALA A 198 8.58 18.13 -26.85
C ALA A 198 9.57 19.30 -26.72
N GLY A 199 10.84 19.03 -26.41
CA GLY A 199 11.87 20.03 -26.14
C GLY A 199 11.75 20.68 -24.76
N VAL A 200 11.19 19.95 -23.79
CA VAL A 200 11.06 20.32 -22.36
C VAL A 200 12.01 19.42 -21.57
N ASP A 201 12.61 19.93 -20.50
CA ASP A 201 13.56 19.16 -19.68
C ASP A 201 12.90 18.33 -18.58
N LYS A 202 11.89 18.89 -17.91
CA LYS A 202 11.14 18.23 -16.83
C LYS A 202 9.70 18.70 -16.77
N LEU A 203 8.84 17.90 -16.15
CA LEU A 203 7.53 18.29 -15.64
C LEU A 203 7.68 19.08 -14.32
N ASP A 204 6.71 19.92 -13.97
CA ASP A 204 6.65 20.53 -12.64
C ASP A 204 6.06 19.54 -11.62
N LEU A 205 5.08 18.74 -12.05
CA LEU A 205 4.40 17.74 -11.23
C LEU A 205 4.16 16.47 -12.05
N LEU A 206 4.50 15.33 -11.48
CA LEU A 206 4.07 14.00 -11.92
C LEU A 206 3.13 13.44 -10.85
N GLY A 207 1.98 12.95 -11.25
CA GLY A 207 1.01 12.30 -10.40
C GLY A 207 0.78 10.86 -10.82
N PHE A 208 0.61 9.96 -9.85
CA PHE A 208 0.04 8.64 -10.07
C PHE A 208 -1.23 8.55 -9.23
N ASP A 209 -2.38 8.60 -9.91
CA ASP A 209 -3.69 8.27 -9.33
C ASP A 209 -3.87 6.75 -9.47
N ALA A 210 -3.04 6.05 -8.70
CA ALA A 210 -2.80 4.62 -8.73
C ALA A 210 -2.16 4.13 -7.41
N CYS A 211 -2.56 2.93 -7.00
CA CYS A 211 -2.14 2.29 -5.76
C CYS A 211 -0.60 2.16 -5.64
N LEU A 212 -0.05 2.35 -4.43
CA LEU A 212 1.33 1.98 -4.05
C LEU A 212 2.47 2.74 -4.77
N MET A 213 2.17 3.78 -5.53
CA MET A 213 3.15 4.51 -6.36
C MET A 213 4.01 5.51 -5.58
N ALA A 214 3.67 5.85 -4.33
CA ALA A 214 4.55 6.60 -3.42
C ALA A 214 5.57 5.66 -2.77
N ASN A 215 6.47 5.19 -3.63
CA ASN A 215 7.50 4.22 -3.28
C ASN A 215 8.88 4.79 -3.61
N TYR A 216 9.89 4.45 -2.81
CA TYR A 216 11.25 4.96 -2.95
C TYR A 216 11.86 4.63 -4.33
N GLU A 217 11.70 3.41 -4.81
CA GLU A 217 12.23 3.01 -6.12
C GLU A 217 11.61 3.82 -7.25
N VAL A 218 10.27 4.01 -7.21
CA VAL A 218 9.51 4.83 -8.16
C VAL A 218 9.98 6.29 -8.11
N ALA A 219 9.99 6.89 -6.92
CA ALA A 219 10.39 8.29 -6.72
C ALA A 219 11.82 8.56 -7.22
N SER A 220 12.75 7.66 -6.92
CA SER A 220 14.15 7.75 -7.39
C SER A 220 14.23 7.64 -8.92
N ALA A 221 13.48 6.70 -9.52
CA ALA A 221 13.48 6.49 -10.97
C ALA A 221 12.90 7.68 -11.76
N VAL A 222 11.86 8.33 -11.25
CA VAL A 222 11.21 9.48 -11.91
C VAL A 222 11.79 10.84 -11.52
N ALA A 223 12.69 10.91 -10.53
CA ALA A 223 13.33 12.15 -10.10
C ALA A 223 14.00 12.98 -11.22
N PRO A 224 14.61 12.37 -12.26
CA PRO A 224 15.15 13.12 -13.39
C PRO A 224 14.09 13.76 -14.30
N LEU A 225 12.81 13.42 -14.16
CA LEU A 225 11.74 13.72 -15.11
C LEU A 225 10.75 14.78 -14.62
N ALA A 226 10.64 14.94 -13.31
CA ALA A 226 9.75 15.92 -12.68
C ALA A 226 10.40 16.61 -11.47
N ASP A 227 9.77 17.67 -10.96
CA ASP A 227 10.17 18.37 -9.74
C ASP A 227 9.32 17.97 -8.52
N ARG A 228 8.07 17.56 -8.73
CA ARG A 228 7.18 17.02 -7.70
C ARG A 228 6.61 15.68 -8.12
N LEU A 229 6.45 14.78 -7.15
CA LEU A 229 5.67 13.56 -7.26
C LEU A 229 4.47 13.68 -6.32
N VAL A 230 3.26 13.34 -6.78
CA VAL A 230 2.09 13.09 -5.93
C VAL A 230 1.65 11.65 -6.16
N ALA A 231 1.58 10.86 -5.09
CA ALA A 231 1.21 9.43 -5.16
C ALA A 231 0.80 8.90 -3.77
N SER A 232 0.21 7.70 -3.72
CA SER A 232 -0.18 6.99 -2.49
C SER A 232 0.80 5.86 -2.13
N GLN A 233 1.08 5.69 -0.84
CA GLN A 233 1.85 4.53 -0.33
C GLN A 233 0.98 3.28 -0.27
N GLU A 234 -0.32 3.47 -0.03
CA GLU A 234 -1.34 2.43 0.11
C GLU A 234 -2.22 2.30 -1.15
N LEU A 235 -3.11 1.32 -1.15
CA LEU A 235 -4.25 1.23 -2.06
C LEU A 235 -5.09 2.50 -2.02
N GLU A 236 -5.52 2.96 -3.20
CA GLU A 236 -6.39 4.14 -3.33
C GLU A 236 -7.85 3.73 -3.47
N PRO A 237 -8.80 4.50 -2.91
CA PRO A 237 -10.21 4.35 -3.22
C PRO A 237 -10.46 4.49 -4.73
N GLY A 238 -11.43 3.76 -5.26
CA GLY A 238 -11.78 3.74 -6.67
C GLY A 238 -12.24 5.09 -7.19
N HIS A 239 -12.74 5.98 -6.33
CA HIS A 239 -13.10 7.35 -6.73
C HIS A 239 -11.88 8.24 -7.07
N GLY A 240 -10.65 7.76 -6.91
CA GLY A 240 -9.43 8.46 -7.29
C GLY A 240 -9.27 9.81 -6.60
N TRP A 241 -8.70 10.77 -7.33
CA TRP A 241 -8.47 12.13 -6.82
C TRP A 241 -9.66 13.08 -7.10
N ASP A 242 -9.84 14.11 -6.26
CA ASP A 242 -10.76 15.22 -6.57
C ASP A 242 -10.17 16.12 -7.66
N TYR A 243 -10.55 15.88 -8.91
CA TYR A 243 -10.09 16.66 -10.05
C TYR A 243 -10.71 18.06 -10.14
N GLY A 244 -11.68 18.38 -9.29
CA GLY A 244 -12.12 19.75 -9.02
C GLY A 244 -10.99 20.64 -8.50
N SER A 245 -9.95 20.05 -7.90
CA SER A 245 -8.75 20.72 -7.39
C SER A 245 -7.98 21.50 -8.45
N LEU A 246 -8.07 21.11 -9.73
CA LEU A 246 -7.46 21.85 -10.86
C LEU A 246 -8.01 23.27 -11.02
N GLN A 247 -9.12 23.61 -10.36
CA GLN A 247 -9.66 24.97 -10.35
C GLN A 247 -8.64 26.01 -9.88
N VAL A 248 -7.67 25.65 -9.02
CA VAL A 248 -6.59 26.57 -8.61
C VAL A 248 -5.74 27.03 -9.80
N LEU A 249 -5.45 26.14 -10.75
CA LEU A 249 -4.70 26.42 -11.97
C LEU A 249 -5.52 27.28 -12.94
N ALA A 250 -6.82 26.97 -13.06
CA ALA A 250 -7.74 27.72 -13.90
C ALA A 250 -7.92 29.17 -13.41
N ASP A 251 -7.84 29.41 -12.10
CA ASP A 251 -8.02 30.74 -11.49
C ASP A 251 -6.74 31.60 -11.51
N ASP A 252 -5.57 30.98 -11.35
CA ASP A 252 -4.28 31.67 -11.30
C ASP A 252 -3.18 30.96 -12.13
N PRO A 253 -2.75 31.55 -13.26
CA PRO A 253 -1.73 30.95 -14.13
C PRO A 253 -0.33 30.92 -13.49
N ASP A 254 -0.11 31.63 -12.38
CA ASP A 254 1.14 31.66 -11.63
C ASP A 254 1.14 30.67 -10.44
N THR A 255 0.12 29.81 -10.32
CA THR A 255 0.07 28.76 -9.28
C THR A 255 1.31 27.89 -9.38
N SER A 256 2.01 27.68 -8.27
CA SER A 256 3.19 26.82 -8.18
C SER A 256 2.82 25.34 -8.09
N ALA A 257 3.74 24.45 -8.46
CA ALA A 257 3.57 23.00 -8.30
C ALA A 257 3.20 22.61 -6.86
N ASP A 258 3.87 23.18 -5.85
CA ASP A 258 3.58 22.94 -4.43
C ASP A 258 2.11 23.23 -4.09
N ALA A 259 1.61 24.40 -4.49
CA ALA A 259 0.23 24.81 -4.24
C ALA A 259 -0.80 24.01 -5.05
N PHE A 260 -0.41 23.41 -6.17
CA PHE A 260 -1.25 22.49 -6.92
C PHE A 260 -1.29 21.11 -6.26
N GLY A 261 -0.14 20.58 -5.83
CA GLY A 261 -0.06 19.32 -5.07
C GLY A 261 -0.81 19.39 -3.73
N GLU A 262 -0.63 20.48 -2.97
CA GLU A 262 -1.42 20.77 -1.75
C GLU A 262 -2.94 20.73 -2.04
N ALA A 263 -3.37 21.30 -3.17
CA ALA A 263 -4.78 21.29 -3.54
C ALA A 263 -5.29 19.89 -3.90
N LEU A 264 -4.47 19.07 -4.57
CA LEU A 264 -4.81 17.66 -4.86
C LEU A 264 -4.95 16.84 -3.57
N ILE A 265 -4.01 16.98 -2.63
CA ILE A 265 -4.05 16.29 -1.32
C ILE A 265 -5.27 16.72 -0.51
N ASP A 266 -5.54 18.03 -0.40
CA ASP A 266 -6.71 18.56 0.29
C ASP A 266 -8.03 18.06 -0.33
N GLY A 267 -8.09 18.01 -1.67
CA GLY A 267 -9.24 17.52 -2.43
C GLY A 267 -9.49 16.03 -2.22
N PHE A 268 -8.45 15.21 -2.39
CA PHE A 268 -8.48 13.77 -2.15
C PHE A 268 -8.97 13.43 -0.74
N SER A 269 -8.39 14.08 0.28
CA SER A 269 -8.81 13.91 1.68
C SER A 269 -10.28 14.28 1.90
N SER A 270 -10.71 15.41 1.35
CA SER A 270 -12.11 15.88 1.49
C SER A 270 -13.10 14.95 0.79
N GLN A 271 -12.72 14.41 -0.37
CA GLN A 271 -13.53 13.47 -1.15
C GLN A 271 -13.63 12.12 -0.43
N ALA A 272 -12.52 11.61 0.13
CA ALA A 272 -12.53 10.40 0.93
C ALA A 272 -13.46 10.53 2.16
N GLU A 273 -13.42 11.67 2.87
CA GLU A 273 -14.37 11.95 3.98
C GLU A 273 -15.84 12.02 3.52
N GLU A 274 -16.12 12.54 2.32
CA GLU A 274 -17.49 12.60 1.78
C GLU A 274 -18.01 11.21 1.40
N GLN A 275 -17.12 10.33 0.93
CA GLN A 275 -17.43 8.98 0.48
C GLN A 275 -17.34 7.92 1.59
N GLY A 276 -16.74 8.23 2.73
CA GLY A 276 -16.56 7.30 3.86
C GLY A 276 -15.40 6.31 3.68
N THR A 277 -14.37 6.71 2.93
CA THR A 277 -13.19 5.88 2.65
C THR A 277 -11.90 6.43 3.27
N GLU A 278 -12.00 7.44 4.14
CA GLU A 278 -10.86 8.18 4.70
C GLU A 278 -9.94 7.35 5.63
N ASP A 279 -10.40 6.20 6.11
CA ASP A 279 -9.70 5.48 7.18
C ASP A 279 -8.40 4.80 6.73
N GLN A 280 -8.27 4.44 5.45
CA GLN A 280 -7.12 3.67 4.93
C GLN A 280 -6.29 4.43 3.89
N ILE A 281 -6.62 5.70 3.61
CA ILE A 281 -5.94 6.45 2.55
C ILE A 281 -4.52 6.83 2.91
N THR A 282 -3.68 7.03 1.90
CA THR A 282 -2.47 7.84 1.99
C THR A 282 -2.34 8.69 0.73
N LEU A 283 -1.77 9.89 0.82
CA LEU A 283 -1.29 10.62 -0.37
C LEU A 283 -0.19 11.57 0.06
N SER A 284 0.93 11.61 -0.66
CA SER A 284 2.07 12.48 -0.33
C SER A 284 2.55 13.27 -1.53
N MET A 285 3.09 14.47 -1.28
CA MET A 285 3.81 15.27 -2.27
C MET A 285 5.31 15.24 -1.94
N THR A 286 6.09 14.59 -2.81
CA THR A 286 7.55 14.48 -2.67
C THR A 286 8.28 15.47 -3.59
N ASP A 287 9.26 16.21 -3.04
CA ASP A 287 10.22 17.03 -3.78
C ASP A 287 11.28 16.16 -4.44
N LEU A 288 11.06 15.83 -5.71
CA LEU A 288 11.98 15.02 -6.51
C LEU A 288 13.35 15.66 -6.70
N THR A 289 13.51 16.97 -6.45
CA THR A 289 14.83 17.63 -6.49
C THR A 289 15.70 17.28 -5.28
N LYS A 290 15.14 16.59 -4.29
CA LYS A 290 15.80 16.09 -3.07
C LYS A 290 16.15 14.62 -3.11
N MET A 291 15.69 13.89 -4.14
CA MET A 291 15.93 12.45 -4.20
C MET A 291 17.41 12.07 -4.26
N ASP A 292 18.30 12.90 -4.81
CA ASP A 292 19.76 12.66 -4.72
C ASP A 292 20.23 12.53 -3.24
N ASP A 293 19.68 13.32 -2.32
CA ASP A 293 20.04 13.27 -0.89
C ASP A 293 19.40 12.02 -0.21
N VAL A 294 18.19 11.62 -0.64
CA VAL A 294 17.50 10.41 -0.16
C VAL A 294 18.22 9.15 -0.64
N ASP A 295 18.57 9.08 -1.93
CA ASP A 295 19.30 7.97 -2.56
C ASP A 295 20.66 7.75 -1.87
N ASP A 296 21.41 8.84 -1.61
CA ASP A 296 22.68 8.78 -0.89
C ASP A 296 22.49 8.23 0.54
N ALA A 297 21.44 8.68 1.25
CA ALA A 297 21.13 8.22 2.61
C ALA A 297 20.70 6.75 2.66
N VAL A 298 19.81 6.33 1.76
CA VAL A 298 19.35 4.93 1.65
C VAL A 298 20.51 4.02 1.23
N SER A 299 21.38 4.47 0.32
CA SER A 299 22.58 3.70 -0.08
C SER A 299 23.55 3.52 1.08
N ASP A 300 23.85 4.57 1.85
CA ASP A 300 24.72 4.50 3.02
C ASP A 300 24.12 3.63 4.13
N PHE A 301 22.79 3.69 4.33
CA PHE A 301 22.07 2.83 5.28
C PHE A 301 22.09 1.36 4.86
N ALA A 302 21.74 1.07 3.60
CA ALA A 302 21.80 -0.28 3.03
C ALA A 302 23.21 -0.88 3.13
N ALA A 303 24.25 -0.10 2.83
CA ALA A 303 25.63 -0.54 2.97
C ALA A 303 26.00 -0.86 4.43
N ALA A 304 25.55 -0.04 5.38
CA ALA A 304 25.79 -0.27 6.80
C ALA A 304 25.07 -1.52 7.33
N LEU A 305 23.84 -1.77 6.85
CA LEU A 305 23.10 -2.99 7.14
C LEU A 305 23.78 -4.22 6.54
N ALA A 306 24.18 -4.16 5.27
CA ALA A 306 24.85 -5.27 4.58
C ALA A 306 26.20 -5.65 5.22
N ASP A 307 27.02 -4.67 5.58
CA ASP A 307 28.32 -4.89 6.23
C ASP A 307 28.19 -5.59 7.60
N GLN A 308 27.03 -5.43 8.26
CA GLN A 308 26.74 -5.93 9.59
C GLN A 308 25.56 -6.93 9.61
N ALA A 309 25.18 -7.51 8.47
CA ALA A 309 23.93 -8.26 8.34
C ALA A 309 23.77 -9.36 9.40
N GLY A 310 24.84 -10.08 9.74
CA GLY A 310 24.78 -11.12 10.78
C GLY A 310 24.54 -10.61 12.22
N GLU A 311 24.74 -9.32 12.49
CA GLU A 311 24.49 -8.69 13.80
C GLU A 311 23.17 -7.91 13.82
N VAL A 312 22.77 -7.29 12.70
CA VAL A 312 21.58 -6.42 12.64
C VAL A 312 20.33 -7.10 12.06
N ALA A 313 20.45 -8.24 11.37
CA ALA A 313 19.31 -8.89 10.72
C ALA A 313 18.14 -9.19 11.67
N PRO A 314 18.33 -9.67 12.91
CA PRO A 314 17.18 -9.84 13.81
C PRO A 314 16.45 -8.53 14.12
N ALA A 315 17.19 -7.42 14.27
CA ALA A 315 16.59 -6.10 14.48
C ALA A 315 15.84 -5.62 13.24
N VAL A 316 16.34 -5.91 12.04
CA VAL A 316 15.64 -5.65 10.77
C VAL A 316 14.33 -6.43 10.72
N GLY A 317 14.35 -7.75 10.88
CA GLY A 317 13.14 -8.56 10.79
C GLY A 317 12.11 -8.27 11.88
N GLN A 318 12.55 -7.90 13.09
CA GLN A 318 11.63 -7.41 14.14
C GLN A 318 11.02 -6.05 13.79
N SER A 319 11.78 -5.18 13.13
CA SER A 319 11.30 -3.86 12.74
C SER A 319 10.32 -3.97 11.58
N GLU A 320 10.61 -4.81 10.59
CA GLU A 320 9.74 -5.09 9.46
C GLU A 320 8.38 -5.64 9.92
N ALA A 321 8.36 -6.71 10.73
CA ALA A 321 7.13 -7.31 11.26
C ALA A 321 6.26 -6.40 12.17
N THR A 322 6.72 -5.20 12.51
CA THR A 322 5.99 -4.25 13.37
C THR A 322 5.85 -2.85 12.79
N THR A 323 6.44 -2.60 11.63
CA THR A 323 6.33 -1.32 10.94
C THR A 323 5.06 -1.31 10.10
N LEU A 324 4.44 -0.14 9.99
CA LEU A 324 3.33 0.07 9.05
C LEU A 324 3.72 -0.43 7.65
N ALA A 325 2.91 -1.32 7.11
CA ALA A 325 3.09 -1.89 5.79
C ALA A 325 1.88 -1.57 4.90
N PHE A 326 2.07 -1.67 3.59
CA PHE A 326 1.08 -1.28 2.57
C PHE A 326 0.89 -2.39 1.55
N GLY A 327 -0.31 -2.46 0.96
CA GLY A 327 -0.69 -3.55 0.05
C GLY A 327 -0.66 -4.91 0.76
N LYS A 328 -1.09 -4.94 2.02
CA LYS A 328 -1.12 -6.14 2.85
C LYS A 328 -2.08 -7.19 2.27
N ASN A 329 -1.71 -8.47 2.39
CA ASN A 329 -2.62 -9.57 2.08
C ASN A 329 -2.34 -10.78 2.99
N PRO A 330 -3.37 -11.42 3.56
CA PRO A 330 -3.20 -12.64 4.34
C PRO A 330 -2.52 -13.79 3.58
N ASP A 331 -2.69 -13.87 2.25
CA ASP A 331 -1.81 -14.67 1.41
C ASP A 331 -0.49 -13.92 1.19
N ALA A 332 0.55 -14.34 1.91
CA ALA A 332 1.90 -13.77 1.79
C ALA A 332 2.48 -13.79 0.36
N THR A 333 1.93 -14.59 -0.55
CA THR A 333 2.33 -14.59 -1.97
C THR A 333 1.65 -13.50 -2.80
N GLN A 334 0.57 -12.90 -2.29
CA GLN A 334 -0.11 -11.74 -2.87
C GLN A 334 0.28 -10.42 -2.18
N ASP A 335 0.74 -10.49 -0.92
CA ASP A 335 1.25 -9.34 -0.15
C ASP A 335 2.39 -8.62 -0.91
N LYS A 336 2.39 -7.28 -0.84
CA LYS A 336 3.35 -6.44 -1.58
C LYS A 336 4.69 -6.27 -0.87
N HIS A 337 4.76 -6.60 0.41
CA HIS A 337 5.96 -6.50 1.25
C HIS A 337 6.56 -5.09 1.23
N LEU A 338 5.70 -4.08 1.29
CA LEU A 338 6.08 -2.66 1.27
C LEU A 338 5.98 -2.09 2.68
N SER A 339 7.11 -1.78 3.31
CA SER A 339 7.13 -1.10 4.62
C SER A 339 7.26 0.41 4.43
N ASP A 340 6.72 1.19 5.37
CA ASP A 340 7.00 2.62 5.44
C ASP A 340 8.49 2.88 5.68
N LEU A 341 9.15 3.61 4.77
CA LEU A 341 10.61 3.78 4.79
C LEU A 341 11.10 4.54 6.03
N GLY A 342 10.42 5.63 6.39
CA GLY A 342 10.81 6.47 7.53
C GLY A 342 10.62 5.75 8.86
N LEU A 343 9.49 5.07 9.05
CA LEU A 343 9.21 4.27 10.25
C LEU A 343 10.13 3.06 10.34
N LEU A 344 10.39 2.36 9.24
CA LEU A 344 11.29 1.21 9.19
C LEU A 344 12.72 1.64 9.57
N ALA A 345 13.23 2.72 8.97
CA ALA A 345 14.55 3.25 9.31
C ALA A 345 14.63 3.62 10.80
N THR A 346 13.61 4.31 11.33
CA THR A 346 13.53 4.67 12.74
C THR A 346 13.57 3.44 13.65
N ALA A 347 12.73 2.44 13.38
CA ALA A 347 12.64 1.21 14.16
C ALA A 347 13.97 0.44 14.17
N ILE A 348 14.61 0.30 13.00
CA ILE A 348 15.92 -0.34 12.87
C ILE A 348 16.99 0.45 13.63
N GLY A 349 17.03 1.78 13.49
CA GLY A 349 17.99 2.63 14.20
C GLY A 349 17.88 2.54 15.72
N ASP A 350 16.65 2.47 16.24
CA ASP A 350 16.37 2.30 17.67
C ASP A 350 16.77 0.90 18.18
N ALA A 351 16.59 -0.13 17.36
CA ALA A 351 16.92 -1.51 17.69
C ALA A 351 18.41 -1.84 17.53
N ALA A 352 19.09 -1.21 16.57
CA ALA A 352 20.48 -1.46 16.18
C ALA A 352 21.32 -0.16 16.23
N PRO A 353 21.89 0.20 17.39
CA PRO A 353 22.63 1.45 17.58
C PRO A 353 23.85 1.65 16.66
N ASP A 354 24.39 0.58 16.08
CA ASP A 354 25.55 0.64 15.19
C ASP A 354 25.21 1.12 13.77
N VAL A 355 23.91 1.17 13.41
CA VAL A 355 23.40 1.74 12.14
C VAL A 355 22.49 2.96 12.35
N ALA A 356 22.30 3.39 13.61
CA ALA A 356 21.39 4.47 13.97
C ALA A 356 21.72 5.81 13.29
N GLU A 357 23.00 6.14 13.08
CA GLU A 357 23.39 7.39 12.40
C GLU A 357 22.95 7.39 10.93
N GLN A 358 22.99 6.24 10.26
CA GLN A 358 22.54 6.09 8.88
C GLN A 358 21.01 6.05 8.79
N ALA A 359 20.35 5.37 9.73
CA ALA A 359 18.90 5.41 9.86
C ALA A 359 18.38 6.85 10.06
N ASP A 360 18.96 7.60 11.00
CA ASP A 360 18.62 9.01 11.24
C ASP A 360 18.82 9.86 9.96
N ALA A 361 19.84 9.56 9.14
CA ALA A 361 20.08 10.25 7.89
C ALA A 361 19.01 9.98 6.82
N VAL A 362 18.46 8.76 6.76
CA VAL A 362 17.32 8.43 5.90
C VAL A 362 16.09 9.22 6.32
N VAL A 363 15.78 9.23 7.63
CA VAL A 363 14.65 9.98 8.18
C VAL A 363 14.79 11.48 7.91
N ASP A 364 15.96 12.07 8.20
CA ASP A 364 16.22 13.50 7.94
C ASP A 364 16.12 13.87 6.44
N ALA A 365 16.52 12.96 5.55
CA ALA A 365 16.43 13.17 4.11
C ALA A 365 14.97 13.07 3.61
N LEU A 366 14.21 12.10 4.13
CA LEU A 366 12.80 11.91 3.81
C LEU A 366 11.95 13.09 4.30
N ASP A 367 12.12 13.52 5.55
CA ASP A 367 11.49 14.71 6.14
C ASP A 367 11.75 15.99 5.33
N ALA A 368 12.89 16.06 4.63
CA ALA A 368 13.25 17.19 3.78
C ALA A 368 12.71 17.08 2.35
N ALA A 369 12.35 15.87 1.92
CA ALA A 369 11.83 15.57 0.59
C ALA A 369 10.29 15.58 0.57
N VAL A 370 9.62 15.03 1.57
CA VAL A 370 8.16 15.01 1.66
C VAL A 370 7.66 16.36 2.15
N LEU A 371 6.91 17.06 1.29
CA LEU A 371 6.50 18.44 1.50
C LEU A 371 5.12 18.57 2.14
N ASP A 372 4.23 17.63 1.81
CA ASP A 372 2.85 17.57 2.30
C ASP A 372 2.35 16.12 2.22
N GLU A 373 1.43 15.75 3.10
CA GLU A 373 0.91 14.38 3.17
C GLU A 373 -0.46 14.34 3.87
N VAL A 374 -1.26 13.32 3.52
CA VAL A 374 -2.45 12.91 4.25
C VAL A 374 -2.42 11.41 4.48
N PHE A 375 -2.97 10.98 5.61
CA PHE A 375 -3.16 9.58 5.96
C PHE A 375 -4.46 9.38 6.73
N GLY A 376 -5.01 8.17 6.62
CA GLY A 376 -6.15 7.70 7.38
C GLY A 376 -5.77 7.21 8.79
N ALA A 377 -6.75 6.67 9.50
CA ALA A 377 -6.54 6.10 10.83
C ALA A 377 -5.70 4.80 10.79
N ALA A 378 -5.82 3.99 9.73
CA ALA A 378 -5.08 2.74 9.52
C ALA A 378 -3.61 2.98 9.19
N THR A 379 -3.39 4.03 8.41
CA THR A 379 -2.08 4.42 7.89
C THR A 379 -1.46 5.55 8.71
N ALA A 380 -1.93 5.72 9.95
CA ALA A 380 -1.54 6.83 10.80
C ALA A 380 -0.03 6.83 11.07
N GLY A 381 0.62 7.93 10.70
CA GLY A 381 2.06 8.09 10.85
C GLY A 381 2.90 7.61 9.67
N ALA A 382 2.26 7.23 8.55
CA ALA A 382 2.94 7.09 7.27
C ALA A 382 3.81 8.34 6.96
N THR A 383 4.98 8.13 6.37
CA THR A 383 6.04 9.14 6.20
C THR A 383 6.27 9.57 4.75
N GLY A 384 5.35 9.19 3.86
CA GLY A 384 5.26 9.66 2.49
C GLY A 384 5.89 8.75 1.44
N LEU A 385 6.78 7.81 1.78
CA LEU A 385 7.34 6.81 0.86
C LEU A 385 7.46 5.42 1.49
N SER A 386 7.06 4.39 0.76
CA SER A 386 7.31 2.98 1.10
C SER A 386 8.61 2.44 0.50
N ILE A 387 9.08 1.29 0.97
CA ILE A 387 10.21 0.53 0.42
C ILE A 387 9.93 -0.97 0.47
N TYR A 388 10.41 -1.70 -0.55
CA TYR A 388 10.25 -3.16 -0.64
C TYR A 388 11.18 -3.92 0.32
N LEU A 389 10.62 -4.73 1.22
CA LEU A 389 11.34 -5.58 2.15
C LEU A 389 10.56 -6.88 2.45
N PRO A 390 10.66 -7.90 1.59
CA PRO A 390 10.13 -9.23 1.90
C PRO A 390 10.82 -9.84 3.12
N PRO A 391 10.07 -10.50 4.02
CA PRO A 391 10.65 -11.05 5.24
C PRO A 391 11.60 -12.22 4.96
N THR A 392 11.43 -12.93 3.83
CA THR A 392 12.26 -14.07 3.43
C THR A 392 12.55 -14.10 1.93
N SER A 393 13.62 -14.80 1.54
CA SER A 393 14.02 -14.90 0.13
C SER A 393 13.04 -15.65 -0.77
N ASP A 394 12.18 -16.50 -0.20
CA ASP A 394 11.18 -17.25 -0.98
C ASP A 394 9.98 -16.38 -1.37
N LEU A 395 9.78 -15.25 -0.67
CA LEU A 395 8.78 -14.21 -0.97
C LEU A 395 9.36 -13.03 -1.77
N ALA A 396 10.68 -13.01 -1.95
CA ALA A 396 11.34 -11.95 -2.71
C ALA A 396 11.21 -12.16 -4.22
N ASP A 397 10.82 -11.11 -4.94
CA ASP A 397 10.83 -11.11 -6.39
C ASP A 397 12.24 -10.81 -6.92
N GLY A 398 12.74 -11.70 -7.77
CA GLY A 398 14.03 -11.53 -8.42
C GLY A 398 14.07 -10.36 -9.41
N ALA A 399 12.93 -9.94 -9.97
CA ALA A 399 12.81 -8.81 -10.88
C ALA A 399 13.16 -7.47 -10.20
N TYR A 400 13.02 -7.39 -8.87
CA TYR A 400 13.43 -6.23 -8.09
C TYR A 400 14.91 -5.85 -8.29
N LEU A 401 15.78 -6.83 -8.56
CA LEU A 401 17.21 -6.60 -8.82
C LEU A 401 17.50 -5.94 -10.17
N ASP A 402 16.51 -5.87 -11.06
CA ASP A 402 16.63 -5.16 -12.35
C ASP A 402 16.27 -3.66 -12.22
N VAL A 403 15.71 -3.23 -11.07
CA VAL A 403 15.37 -1.83 -10.76
C VAL A 403 16.65 -1.05 -10.40
N PRO A 404 17.10 -0.05 -11.19
CA PRO A 404 18.40 0.58 -10.98
C PRO A 404 18.55 1.32 -9.64
N SER A 405 17.49 1.94 -9.13
CA SER A 405 17.47 2.62 -7.82
C SER A 405 17.59 1.65 -6.64
N ALA A 406 17.28 0.37 -6.85
CA ALA A 406 17.33 -0.67 -5.84
C ALA A 406 18.73 -1.29 -5.63
N ASP A 407 19.74 -0.98 -6.46
CA ASP A 407 21.07 -1.64 -6.45
C ASP A 407 21.69 -1.81 -5.04
N SER A 408 21.66 -0.75 -4.22
CA SER A 408 22.23 -0.78 -2.87
C SER A 408 21.36 -1.56 -1.89
N TRP A 409 20.04 -1.36 -1.96
CA TRP A 409 19.07 -2.06 -1.11
C TRP A 409 19.03 -3.56 -1.44
N GLY A 410 19.01 -3.94 -2.71
CA GLY A 410 19.10 -5.32 -3.17
C GLY A 410 20.38 -6.02 -2.73
N SER A 411 21.51 -5.29 -2.65
CA SER A 411 22.75 -5.82 -2.06
C SER A 411 22.61 -6.09 -0.56
N PHE A 412 21.84 -5.27 0.16
CA PHE A 412 21.48 -5.52 1.55
C PHE A 412 20.54 -6.72 1.67
N LEU A 413 19.50 -6.84 0.84
CA LEU A 413 18.60 -7.99 0.84
C LEU A 413 19.36 -9.32 0.64
N ASP A 414 20.30 -9.38 -0.31
CA ASP A 414 21.16 -10.57 -0.49
C ASP A 414 21.97 -10.92 0.77
N ALA A 415 22.51 -9.90 1.45
CA ALA A 415 23.26 -10.09 2.70
C ALA A 415 22.35 -10.54 3.85
N TYR A 416 21.15 -9.96 3.96
CA TYR A 416 20.13 -10.29 4.95
C TYR A 416 19.66 -11.74 4.81
N TYR A 417 19.25 -12.15 3.60
CA TYR A 417 18.83 -13.53 3.33
C TYR A 417 19.99 -14.52 3.48
N THR A 418 21.21 -14.13 3.09
CA THR A 418 22.41 -14.97 3.33
C THR A 418 22.65 -15.18 4.82
N ALA A 419 22.45 -14.16 5.65
CA ALA A 419 22.56 -14.28 7.09
C ALA A 419 21.46 -15.20 7.66
N GLY A 420 20.22 -15.07 7.20
CA GLY A 420 19.09 -15.91 7.62
C GLY A 420 19.30 -17.38 7.29
N ALA A 421 19.75 -17.67 6.06
CA ALA A 421 20.08 -19.03 5.64
C ALA A 421 21.31 -19.63 6.39
N ALA A 422 22.09 -18.80 7.08
CA ALA A 422 23.26 -19.21 7.84
C ALA A 422 22.98 -19.45 9.33
N ILE A 423 21.75 -19.19 9.82
CA ILE A 423 21.36 -19.46 11.21
C ILE A 423 21.61 -20.95 11.53
N PRO A 424 22.42 -21.26 12.56
CA PRO A 424 22.64 -22.64 12.98
C PRO A 424 21.34 -23.30 13.48
N GLU A 425 21.13 -24.59 13.16
CA GLU A 425 19.97 -25.37 13.66
C GLU A 425 19.76 -25.29 15.18
N ALA A 426 20.83 -25.10 15.96
CA ALA A 426 20.75 -24.96 17.43
C ALA A 426 20.41 -23.54 17.93
N GLU A 427 20.31 -22.57 17.02
CA GLU A 427 19.96 -21.16 17.26
C GLU A 427 18.68 -20.78 16.48
N GLN A 428 18.01 -21.75 15.87
CA GLN A 428 16.68 -21.60 15.30
C GLN A 428 15.63 -21.58 16.41
N PRO A 429 14.43 -21.02 16.18
CA PRO A 429 13.34 -21.09 17.13
C PRO A 429 13.01 -22.56 17.44
N GLU A 430 12.98 -22.90 18.73
CA GLU A 430 12.64 -24.26 19.18
C GLU A 430 11.89 -24.19 20.51
N PHE A 431 10.62 -24.61 20.53
CA PHE A 431 9.92 -24.83 21.80
C PHE A 431 10.55 -26.01 22.57
N THR A 432 10.66 -25.89 23.89
CA THR A 432 11.41 -26.85 24.73
C THR A 432 10.74 -28.22 24.92
N ASP A 433 9.41 -28.27 24.89
CA ASP A 433 8.61 -29.49 25.08
C ASP A 433 7.53 -29.64 23.98
N PRO A 434 7.91 -29.77 22.69
CA PRO A 434 6.97 -29.69 21.57
C PRO A 434 5.96 -30.84 21.51
N ALA A 435 6.22 -31.94 22.22
CA ALA A 435 5.32 -33.09 22.31
C ALA A 435 4.19 -32.93 23.34
N ASP A 436 4.34 -32.02 24.31
CA ASP A 436 3.35 -31.78 25.36
C ASP A 436 2.34 -30.69 24.95
N GLY A 437 2.65 -29.90 23.91
CA GLY A 437 1.84 -28.77 23.44
C GLY A 437 2.04 -27.51 24.31
N PRO A 438 1.32 -26.41 23.99
CA PRO A 438 1.33 -25.22 24.82
C PRO A 438 0.50 -25.45 26.10
N ASP A 439 0.84 -24.72 27.17
CA ASP A 439 -0.04 -24.59 28.32
C ASP A 439 -1.29 -23.79 27.91
N VAL A 440 -2.47 -24.40 28.03
CA VAL A 440 -3.75 -23.76 27.68
C VAL A 440 -4.50 -23.38 28.96
N SER A 441 -4.86 -22.10 29.10
CA SER A 441 -5.76 -21.60 30.15
C SER A 441 -6.98 -20.91 29.57
N PHE A 442 -8.10 -21.03 30.28
CA PHE A 442 -9.31 -20.25 30.00
C PHE A 442 -9.37 -19.06 30.97
N ASP A 443 -9.59 -17.88 30.42
CA ASP A 443 -9.75 -16.65 31.19
C ASP A 443 -11.19 -16.45 31.68
N ASP A 444 -11.36 -15.48 32.58
CA ASP A 444 -12.64 -15.18 33.22
C ASP A 444 -13.70 -14.65 32.23
N ASP A 445 -13.28 -14.11 31.08
CA ASP A 445 -14.13 -13.64 29.98
C ASP A 445 -14.44 -14.71 28.94
N GLY A 446 -13.80 -15.88 29.03
CA GLY A 446 -14.04 -17.04 28.16
C GLY A 446 -13.02 -17.22 27.05
N SER A 447 -12.06 -16.31 26.89
CA SER A 447 -10.94 -16.46 25.96
C SER A 447 -9.99 -17.58 26.40
N ILE A 448 -9.09 -17.97 25.49
CA ILE A 448 -7.98 -18.87 25.77
C ILE A 448 -6.66 -18.13 25.68
N THR A 449 -5.73 -18.53 26.55
CA THR A 449 -4.31 -18.15 26.48
C THR A 449 -3.49 -19.41 26.24
N LEU A 450 -2.60 -19.33 25.25
CA LEU A 450 -1.57 -20.33 25.00
C LEU A 450 -0.23 -19.80 25.50
N THR A 451 0.51 -20.60 26.27
CA THR A 451 1.87 -20.24 26.70
C THR A 451 2.83 -21.38 26.38
N GLY A 452 3.96 -21.06 25.76
CA GLY A 452 5.01 -22.01 25.41
C GLY A 452 6.40 -21.51 25.81
N ALA A 453 7.19 -22.34 26.49
CA ALA A 453 8.60 -22.05 26.78
C ALA A 453 9.51 -22.52 25.63
N PHE A 454 10.45 -21.69 25.22
CA PHE A 454 11.34 -21.96 24.09
C PHE A 454 12.83 -21.88 24.46
N ASP A 455 13.70 -22.44 23.62
CA ASP A 455 15.14 -22.46 23.86
C ASP A 455 15.70 -21.04 23.77
N PRO A 456 16.33 -20.52 24.84
CA PRO A 456 16.94 -19.19 24.81
C PRO A 456 18.05 -19.04 23.76
N ALA A 457 18.58 -20.13 23.20
CA ALA A 457 19.57 -20.08 22.12
C ALA A 457 19.01 -19.45 20.83
N GLY A 458 17.71 -19.56 20.56
CA GLY A 458 17.07 -18.95 19.39
C GLY A 458 16.54 -17.54 19.62
N LEU A 459 16.49 -17.08 20.87
CA LEU A 459 15.85 -15.82 21.26
C LEU A 459 16.37 -14.60 20.47
N GLU A 460 17.68 -14.55 20.19
CA GLU A 460 18.29 -13.43 19.48
C GLU A 460 17.89 -13.36 18.00
N ASN A 461 17.35 -14.44 17.41
CA ASN A 461 16.97 -14.51 15.99
C ASN A 461 15.44 -14.37 15.77
N ILE A 462 14.63 -14.50 16.82
CA ILE A 462 13.16 -14.45 16.72
C ILE A 462 12.73 -13.05 16.26
N THR A 463 11.91 -12.99 15.23
CA THR A 463 11.31 -11.75 14.70
C THR A 463 9.91 -11.56 15.27
N GLU A 464 9.12 -12.62 15.27
CA GLU A 464 7.70 -12.59 15.60
C GLU A 464 7.24 -13.88 16.31
N ALA A 465 6.14 -13.76 17.06
CA ALA A 465 5.34 -14.89 17.48
C ALA A 465 3.88 -14.64 17.09
N THR A 466 3.15 -15.68 16.72
CA THR A 466 1.71 -15.59 16.41
C THR A 466 0.90 -16.68 17.12
N ILE A 467 -0.39 -16.42 17.28
CA ILE A 467 -1.39 -17.43 17.61
C ILE A 467 -2.35 -17.57 16.43
N SER A 468 -2.51 -18.78 15.92
CA SER A 468 -3.47 -19.09 14.87
C SER A 468 -4.44 -20.17 15.32
N TYR A 469 -5.65 -20.14 14.80
CA TYR A 469 -6.75 -20.97 15.27
C TYR A 469 -7.54 -21.54 14.10
N ALA A 470 -7.89 -22.83 14.22
CA ALA A 470 -8.36 -23.61 13.09
C ALA A 470 -9.42 -24.67 13.47
N LEU A 471 -10.28 -25.00 12.52
CA LEU A 471 -11.18 -26.15 12.59
C LEU A 471 -10.45 -27.42 12.13
N VAL A 472 -10.66 -28.52 12.84
CA VAL A 472 -10.16 -29.84 12.43
C VAL A 472 -11.27 -30.61 11.72
N ASN A 473 -11.05 -30.93 10.44
CA ASN A 473 -12.03 -31.57 9.58
C ASN A 473 -12.04 -33.10 9.71
N ASP A 474 -13.12 -33.73 9.23
CA ASP A 474 -13.33 -35.19 9.26
C ASP A 474 -12.28 -35.99 8.45
N ASP A 475 -11.61 -35.35 7.50
CA ASP A 475 -10.59 -35.94 6.64
C ASP A 475 -9.14 -35.64 7.10
N ASP A 476 -9.00 -35.16 8.33
CA ASP A 476 -7.75 -34.75 8.97
C ASP A 476 -7.11 -33.49 8.33
N SER A 477 -7.82 -32.75 7.47
CA SER A 477 -7.41 -31.39 7.07
C SER A 477 -7.70 -30.38 8.18
N ILE A 478 -6.97 -29.26 8.15
CA ILE A 478 -7.07 -28.16 9.13
C ILE A 478 -7.45 -26.90 8.36
N THR A 479 -8.50 -26.21 8.78
CA THR A 479 -8.95 -24.95 8.17
C THR A 479 -8.73 -23.81 9.14
N TYR A 480 -7.77 -22.94 8.87
CA TYR A 480 -7.47 -21.77 9.70
C TYR A 480 -8.55 -20.70 9.51
N LEU A 481 -8.95 -20.11 10.63
CA LEU A 481 -9.97 -19.06 10.69
C LEU A 481 -9.37 -17.67 10.93
N GLY A 482 -8.08 -17.60 11.25
CA GLY A 482 -7.37 -16.36 11.49
C GLY A 482 -6.04 -16.58 12.20
N GLU A 483 -5.27 -15.51 12.27
CA GLU A 483 -4.01 -15.39 12.98
C GLU A 483 -3.97 -14.04 13.70
N GLU A 484 -3.34 -14.00 14.87
CA GLU A 484 -3.14 -12.79 15.66
C GLU A 484 -1.70 -12.75 16.20
N VAL A 485 -1.17 -11.54 16.39
CA VAL A 485 0.15 -11.35 16.99
C VAL A 485 0.20 -11.89 18.42
N ALA A 486 1.25 -12.64 18.73
CA ALA A 486 1.55 -13.14 20.08
C ALA A 486 2.79 -12.45 20.68
N ASP A 487 2.82 -12.37 22.00
CA ASP A 487 3.96 -11.81 22.73
C ASP A 487 5.05 -12.86 22.95
N PHE A 488 6.32 -12.48 22.88
CA PHE A 488 7.41 -13.28 23.43
C PHE A 488 8.29 -12.46 24.37
N THR A 489 8.74 -13.10 25.46
CA THR A 489 9.44 -12.41 26.55
C THR A 489 10.68 -13.15 27.02
N ASP A 490 11.72 -12.38 27.33
CA ASP A 490 12.95 -12.86 27.99
C ASP A 490 12.76 -12.86 29.51
N ASP A 491 12.33 -14.00 30.05
CA ASP A 491 12.27 -14.25 31.49
C ASP A 491 13.58 -14.85 32.05
N GLY A 492 14.69 -14.76 31.30
CA GLY A 492 16.02 -15.24 31.66
C GLY A 492 16.30 -16.66 31.16
N ASP A 493 16.26 -17.66 32.06
CA ASP A 493 16.63 -19.04 31.71
C ASP A 493 15.51 -19.82 30.98
N ALA A 494 14.32 -19.23 30.83
CA ALA A 494 13.14 -19.87 30.24
C ALA A 494 12.25 -18.80 29.58
N PRO A 495 12.64 -18.28 28.40
CA PRO A 495 11.79 -17.35 27.67
C PRO A 495 10.50 -18.02 27.21
N THR A 496 9.43 -17.24 27.09
CA THR A 496 8.09 -17.75 26.77
C THR A 496 7.41 -16.92 25.70
N ALA A 497 6.70 -17.60 24.80
CA ALA A 497 5.73 -17.02 23.90
C ALA A 497 4.32 -17.17 24.49
N THR A 498 3.44 -16.19 24.26
CA THR A 498 2.07 -16.16 24.78
C THR A 498 1.14 -15.47 23.80
N GLY A 499 0.11 -16.19 23.35
CA GLY A 499 -0.96 -15.68 22.51
C GLY A 499 -2.32 -15.83 23.17
N ASN A 500 -3.26 -14.96 22.83
CA ASN A 500 -4.62 -14.99 23.35
C ASN A 500 -5.60 -15.06 22.18
N TYR A 501 -6.71 -15.76 22.37
CA TYR A 501 -7.77 -15.85 21.38
C TYR A 501 -9.13 -15.90 22.07
N ASP A 502 -10.07 -15.04 21.65
CA ASP A 502 -11.36 -14.87 22.33
C ASP A 502 -12.43 -15.90 21.93
N LEU A 503 -12.07 -16.87 21.09
CA LEU A 503 -12.94 -17.92 20.56
C LEU A 503 -14.08 -17.38 19.68
N THR A 504 -13.85 -16.25 19.01
CA THR A 504 -14.75 -15.72 17.99
C THR A 504 -14.18 -15.86 16.58
N VAL A 505 -15.06 -15.92 15.60
CA VAL A 505 -14.71 -15.94 14.18
C VAL A 505 -15.53 -14.88 13.47
N MET A 506 -14.95 -14.22 12.47
CA MET A 506 -15.71 -13.32 11.63
C MET A 506 -16.70 -14.11 10.78
N GLU A 507 -17.97 -13.74 10.88
CA GLU A 507 -19.05 -14.19 10.00
C GLU A 507 -19.46 -13.02 9.09
N ILE A 508 -19.43 -13.27 7.78
CA ILE A 508 -19.95 -12.37 6.75
C ILE A 508 -21.31 -12.93 6.30
N SER A 509 -22.33 -12.07 6.24
CA SER A 509 -23.67 -12.46 5.79
C SER A 509 -24.26 -11.45 4.83
N ASP A 510 -24.90 -11.94 3.76
CA ASP A 510 -25.73 -11.15 2.85
C ASP A 510 -27.22 -11.13 3.28
N GLN A 511 -27.50 -11.55 4.52
CA GLN A 511 -28.82 -11.74 5.13
C GLN A 511 -29.66 -12.89 4.54
N GLU A 512 -29.17 -13.62 3.54
CA GLU A 512 -29.75 -14.87 3.05
C GLU A 512 -28.92 -16.08 3.49
N ASP A 513 -27.62 -16.00 3.27
CA ASP A 513 -26.58 -16.96 3.63
C ASP A 513 -25.49 -16.29 4.49
N SER A 514 -24.65 -17.11 5.12
CA SER A 514 -23.48 -16.63 5.89
C SER A 514 -22.30 -17.57 5.71
N ALA A 515 -21.10 -17.02 5.85
CA ALA A 515 -19.84 -17.74 5.77
C ALA A 515 -18.86 -17.20 6.82
N TYR A 516 -18.01 -18.08 7.35
CA TYR A 516 -16.86 -17.65 8.13
C TYR A 516 -15.81 -17.06 7.19
N ALA A 517 -15.03 -16.12 7.69
CA ALA A 517 -13.93 -15.51 6.98
C ALA A 517 -12.62 -15.75 7.74
N TYR A 518 -11.52 -15.92 6.98
CA TYR A 518 -10.19 -15.74 7.55
C TYR A 518 -9.99 -14.26 7.86
N VAL A 519 -9.36 -13.96 8.99
CA VAL A 519 -9.05 -12.59 9.38
C VAL A 519 -7.58 -12.50 9.75
N ASP A 520 -6.89 -11.56 9.11
CA ASP A 520 -5.70 -10.91 9.68
C ASP A 520 -6.16 -9.61 10.35
N LEU A 521 -5.74 -9.38 11.60
CA LEU A 521 -6.20 -8.27 12.44
C LEU A 521 -5.02 -7.38 12.82
N ASP A 522 -5.12 -6.11 12.43
CA ASP A 522 -4.25 -5.05 12.92
C ASP A 522 -5.01 -4.10 13.84
N LEU A 523 -4.28 -3.50 14.79
CA LEU A 523 -4.80 -2.53 15.73
C LEU A 523 -4.06 -1.21 15.60
N SER A 524 -4.84 -0.13 15.60
CA SER A 524 -4.30 1.22 15.77
C SER A 524 -3.50 1.36 17.07
N ASP A 525 -2.50 2.25 17.07
CA ASP A 525 -1.63 2.53 18.21
C ASP A 525 -2.37 2.94 19.50
N ASP A 526 -3.50 3.64 19.36
CA ASP A 526 -4.33 4.07 20.48
C ASP A 526 -5.42 3.05 20.86
N LEU A 527 -5.49 1.94 20.12
CA LEU A 527 -6.45 0.84 20.25
C LEU A 527 -7.91 1.30 20.10
N ALA A 528 -8.15 2.38 19.35
CA ALA A 528 -9.49 2.88 19.06
C ALA A 528 -10.13 2.19 17.85
N THR A 529 -9.29 1.75 16.91
CA THR A 529 -9.68 1.16 15.63
C THR A 529 -8.98 -0.18 15.40
N ALA A 530 -9.71 -1.12 14.79
CA ALA A 530 -9.21 -2.39 14.28
C ALA A 530 -9.36 -2.43 12.75
N PHE A 531 -8.36 -2.99 12.07
CA PHE A 531 -8.31 -3.14 10.62
C PHE A 531 -8.27 -4.61 10.28
N PHE A 532 -9.00 -4.98 9.24
CA PHE A 532 -9.12 -6.37 8.83
C PHE A 532 -8.98 -6.48 7.33
N ASP A 533 -8.14 -7.40 6.89
CA ASP A 533 -8.04 -7.82 5.51
C ASP A 533 -8.54 -9.25 5.39
N VAL A 534 -9.53 -9.44 4.53
CA VAL A 534 -10.19 -10.72 4.30
C VAL A 534 -9.97 -11.11 2.84
N PRO A 535 -9.28 -12.23 2.57
CA PRO A 535 -9.12 -12.73 1.22
C PRO A 535 -10.46 -13.32 0.77
N MET A 536 -10.84 -12.99 -0.45
CA MET A 536 -12.12 -13.32 -1.04
C MET A 536 -11.92 -13.76 -2.49
N THR A 537 -12.84 -14.58 -3.00
CA THR A 537 -13.00 -14.80 -4.43
C THR A 537 -14.28 -14.11 -4.91
N TYR A 538 -14.18 -13.31 -5.96
CA TYR A 538 -15.32 -12.68 -6.63
C TYR A 538 -15.69 -13.40 -7.95
N TYR A 539 -16.99 -13.51 -8.21
CA TYR A 539 -17.56 -14.00 -9.45
C TYR A 539 -18.61 -13.01 -9.95
N ALA A 540 -18.29 -12.26 -11.01
CA ALA A 540 -19.24 -11.36 -11.64
C ALA A 540 -20.46 -12.12 -12.20
N SER A 541 -21.65 -11.51 -12.13
CA SER A 541 -22.89 -12.14 -12.61
C SER A 541 -22.88 -12.39 -14.13
N THR A 542 -22.11 -11.59 -14.86
CA THR A 542 -21.91 -11.63 -16.31
C THR A 542 -20.98 -12.76 -16.73
N THR A 543 -19.99 -13.10 -15.90
CA THR A 543 -18.98 -14.14 -16.11
C THR A 543 -18.88 -15.10 -14.90
N PRO A 544 -19.97 -15.79 -14.49
CA PRO A 544 -20.07 -16.47 -13.19
C PRO A 544 -19.23 -17.77 -13.07
N ASN A 545 -18.32 -18.04 -14.01
CA ASN A 545 -17.38 -19.16 -13.95
C ASN A 545 -15.92 -18.68 -14.01
N GLN A 546 -15.69 -17.37 -14.00
CA GLN A 546 -14.37 -16.74 -13.92
C GLN A 546 -14.23 -16.18 -12.52
N ALA A 547 -13.38 -16.83 -11.73
CA ALA A 547 -12.98 -16.35 -10.41
C ALA A 547 -12.03 -15.17 -10.59
N GLN A 548 -12.12 -14.20 -9.70
CA GLN A 548 -11.18 -13.10 -9.53
C GLN A 548 -10.79 -13.06 -8.07
N ASP A 549 -9.49 -12.96 -7.79
CA ASP A 549 -9.00 -12.81 -6.43
C ASP A 549 -9.33 -11.40 -5.95
N ALA A 550 -9.85 -11.32 -4.74
CA ALA A 550 -10.33 -10.09 -4.16
C ALA A 550 -9.87 -9.96 -2.71
N LEU A 551 -9.73 -8.72 -2.25
CA LEU A 551 -9.38 -8.39 -0.88
C LEU A 551 -10.45 -7.46 -0.32
N LEU A 552 -11.15 -7.91 0.72
CA LEU A 552 -12.09 -7.08 1.46
C LEU A 552 -11.36 -6.46 2.65
N SER A 553 -11.21 -5.15 2.63
CA SER A 553 -10.61 -4.37 3.71
C SER A 553 -11.71 -3.68 4.52
N LEU A 554 -11.66 -3.86 5.84
CA LEU A 554 -12.67 -3.38 6.78
C LEU A 554 -12.05 -2.59 7.92
N VAL A 555 -12.77 -1.57 8.38
CA VAL A 555 -12.38 -0.75 9.53
C VAL A 555 -13.46 -0.78 10.60
N LEU A 556 -13.11 -1.18 11.82
CA LEU A 556 -13.99 -1.22 12.98
C LEU A 556 -13.61 -0.14 13.99
N ASP A 557 -14.55 0.77 14.28
CA ASP A 557 -14.48 1.61 15.47
C ASP A 557 -14.81 0.74 16.69
N ILE A 558 -13.80 0.47 17.53
CA ILE A 558 -13.90 -0.44 18.67
C ILE A 558 -14.83 0.14 19.75
N ASP A 559 -14.83 1.46 19.93
CA ASP A 559 -15.63 2.15 20.93
C ASP A 559 -17.12 2.18 20.55
N ALA A 560 -17.41 2.37 19.25
CA ALA A 560 -18.75 2.28 18.69
C ALA A 560 -19.23 0.82 18.56
N GLY A 561 -18.30 -0.10 18.28
CA GLY A 561 -18.58 -1.47 17.90
C GLY A 561 -19.31 -1.57 16.55
N GLU A 562 -18.99 -0.68 15.62
CA GLU A 562 -19.57 -0.58 14.28
C GLU A 562 -18.45 -0.51 13.25
N PHE A 563 -18.59 -1.25 12.15
CA PHE A 563 -17.72 -1.08 10.99
C PHE A 563 -18.05 0.25 10.32
N VAL A 564 -17.01 1.05 10.09
CA VAL A 564 -17.12 2.44 9.62
C VAL A 564 -16.63 2.60 8.18
N SER A 565 -15.80 1.68 7.69
CA SER A 565 -15.33 1.64 6.30
C SER A 565 -15.28 0.20 5.78
N GLU A 566 -15.54 0.07 4.48
CA GLU A 566 -15.65 -1.19 3.74
C GLU A 566 -15.25 -0.94 2.29
N THR A 567 -14.13 -1.53 1.86
CA THR A 567 -13.62 -1.43 0.50
C THR A 567 -13.24 -2.80 -0.02
N LEU A 568 -13.59 -3.08 -1.28
CA LEU A 568 -13.27 -4.34 -1.94
C LEU A 568 -12.30 -4.05 -3.08
N TYR A 569 -11.18 -4.77 -3.13
CA TYR A 569 -10.18 -4.65 -4.19
C TYR A 569 -10.14 -5.93 -5.02
N ILE A 570 -9.90 -5.83 -6.32
CA ILE A 570 -9.44 -6.97 -7.13
C ILE A 570 -7.92 -6.99 -7.11
N TYR A 571 -7.38 -8.20 -6.94
CA TYR A 571 -5.98 -8.49 -7.21
C TYR A 571 -5.83 -9.02 -8.63
N ASP A 572 -4.93 -8.40 -9.38
CA ASP A 572 -4.53 -8.90 -10.68
C ASP A 572 -3.20 -9.67 -10.55
N GLU A 573 -3.24 -10.99 -10.78
CA GLU A 573 -2.06 -11.86 -10.67
C GLU A 573 -0.97 -11.59 -11.73
N GLU A 574 -1.32 -11.04 -12.90
CA GLU A 574 -0.40 -10.84 -14.02
C GLU A 574 0.42 -9.55 -13.86
N SER A 575 -0.22 -8.45 -13.46
CA SER A 575 0.43 -7.18 -13.11
C SER A 575 0.95 -7.14 -11.67
N GLY A 576 0.35 -7.94 -10.78
CA GLY A 576 0.54 -7.80 -9.34
C GLY A 576 -0.11 -6.53 -8.77
N GLY A 577 -0.97 -5.85 -9.52
CA GLY A 577 -1.65 -4.63 -9.11
C GLY A 577 -2.94 -4.88 -8.32
N TYR A 578 -3.38 -3.84 -7.61
CA TYR A 578 -4.69 -3.79 -6.97
C TYR A 578 -5.51 -2.63 -7.54
N GLY A 579 -6.83 -2.74 -7.48
CA GLY A 579 -7.72 -1.60 -7.68
C GLY A 579 -9.11 -1.89 -7.14
N GLU A 580 -9.81 -0.83 -6.75
CA GLU A 580 -11.13 -0.98 -6.14
C GLU A 580 -12.11 -1.63 -7.12
N LEU A 581 -12.88 -2.57 -6.58
CA LEU A 581 -13.98 -3.21 -7.25
C LEU A 581 -15.29 -2.53 -6.82
N ALA A 582 -16.04 -2.03 -7.80
CA ALA A 582 -17.48 -1.82 -7.65
C ALA A 582 -18.22 -3.10 -8.08
N PRO A 583 -18.53 -4.04 -7.17
CA PRO A 583 -19.11 -5.31 -7.58
C PRO A 583 -20.54 -5.14 -8.11
N ASP A 584 -20.93 -5.99 -9.05
CA ASP A 584 -22.33 -6.14 -9.42
C ASP A 584 -23.08 -6.78 -8.23
N PRO A 585 -24.15 -6.19 -7.69
CA PRO A 585 -24.93 -6.77 -6.60
C PRO A 585 -25.50 -8.18 -6.88
N GLU A 586 -25.64 -8.57 -8.15
CA GLU A 586 -26.03 -9.94 -8.54
C GLU A 586 -24.85 -10.92 -8.63
N GLY A 587 -23.62 -10.42 -8.50
CA GLY A 587 -22.38 -11.20 -8.39
C GLY A 587 -22.27 -11.94 -7.07
N ILE A 588 -21.27 -12.82 -6.98
CA ILE A 588 -21.06 -13.68 -5.82
C ILE A 588 -19.67 -13.45 -5.24
N LEU A 589 -19.60 -13.31 -3.92
CA LEU A 589 -18.39 -13.26 -3.12
C LEU A 589 -18.29 -14.52 -2.26
N THR A 590 -17.09 -15.09 -2.15
CA THR A 590 -16.80 -16.16 -1.21
C THR A 590 -15.58 -15.79 -0.38
N PRO A 591 -15.67 -15.69 0.95
CA PRO A 591 -14.48 -15.58 1.78
C PRO A 591 -13.61 -16.81 1.61
N ASP A 592 -12.30 -16.61 1.51
CA ASP A 592 -11.32 -17.67 1.41
C ASP A 592 -10.67 -17.93 2.77
N VAL A 593 -10.32 -19.20 3.00
CA VAL A 593 -9.63 -19.65 4.20
C VAL A 593 -8.43 -20.50 3.84
N LEU A 594 -7.38 -20.36 4.64
CA LEU A 594 -6.21 -21.21 4.54
C LEU A 594 -6.54 -22.63 5.03
N THR A 595 -6.53 -23.57 4.11
CA THR A 595 -6.70 -25.00 4.39
C THR A 595 -5.37 -25.74 4.24
N VAL A 596 -5.00 -26.49 5.27
CA VAL A 596 -3.84 -27.37 5.28
C VAL A 596 -4.32 -28.81 5.19
N ALA A 597 -4.02 -29.45 4.06
CA ALA A 597 -4.37 -30.83 3.83
C ALA A 597 -3.57 -31.78 4.75
N ALA A 598 -4.05 -33.01 4.94
CA ALA A 598 -3.39 -34.00 5.81
C ALA A 598 -1.94 -34.37 5.41
N ASN A 599 -1.52 -34.02 4.19
CA ASN A 599 -0.15 -34.17 3.70
C ASN A 599 0.73 -32.92 3.92
N GLY A 600 0.18 -31.84 4.47
CA GLY A 600 0.84 -30.57 4.74
C GLY A 600 0.77 -29.55 3.60
N ASP A 601 0.10 -29.85 2.49
CA ASP A 601 -0.09 -28.89 1.40
C ASP A 601 -1.07 -27.80 1.86
N GLN A 602 -0.71 -26.53 1.65
CA GLN A 602 -1.54 -25.37 2.00
C GLN A 602 -2.23 -24.82 0.75
N THR A 603 -3.51 -24.48 0.87
CA THR A 603 -4.30 -23.86 -0.20
C THR A 603 -5.27 -22.84 0.40
N TRP A 604 -5.42 -21.68 -0.25
CA TRP A 604 -6.56 -20.79 -0.02
C TRP A 604 -7.75 -21.32 -0.81
N GLU A 605 -8.85 -21.58 -0.10
CA GLU A 605 -10.06 -22.15 -0.70
C GLU A 605 -11.33 -21.45 -0.17
N PRO A 606 -12.38 -21.35 -1.00
CA PRO A 606 -13.66 -20.81 -0.58
C PRO A 606 -14.25 -21.52 0.64
N THR A 607 -14.68 -20.72 1.60
CA THR A 607 -15.32 -21.19 2.86
C THR A 607 -16.69 -21.84 2.64
N THR A 608 -17.33 -21.57 1.51
CA THR A 608 -18.70 -22.01 1.19
C THR A 608 -18.88 -22.33 -0.29
N ASP A 609 -19.69 -23.36 -0.57
CA ASP A 609 -20.10 -23.74 -1.93
C ASP A 609 -21.24 -22.86 -2.49
N VAL A 610 -21.88 -22.03 -1.65
CA VAL A 610 -23.08 -21.24 -2.04
C VAL A 610 -22.71 -19.80 -2.42
N GLY A 611 -21.68 -19.25 -1.77
CA GLY A 611 -21.30 -17.84 -1.87
C GLY A 611 -22.31 -16.87 -1.27
N LEU A 612 -21.93 -15.60 -1.19
CA LEU A 612 -22.70 -14.47 -0.70
C LEU A 612 -22.96 -13.52 -1.86
N TYR A 613 -24.13 -12.90 -1.91
CA TYR A 613 -24.35 -11.83 -2.89
C TYR A 613 -23.40 -10.66 -2.65
N ALA A 614 -22.80 -10.15 -3.74
CA ALA A 614 -21.86 -9.03 -3.69
C ALA A 614 -22.54 -7.65 -3.53
N ASP A 615 -23.75 -7.61 -2.97
CA ASP A 615 -24.44 -6.37 -2.60
C ASP A 615 -23.83 -5.84 -1.29
N VAL A 616 -22.70 -5.16 -1.42
CA VAL A 616 -21.87 -4.57 -0.34
C VAL A 616 -22.74 -3.86 0.71
N ALA A 617 -23.68 -3.02 0.28
CA ALA A 617 -24.58 -2.28 1.16
C ALA A 617 -25.55 -3.16 2.00
N ASN A 618 -25.65 -4.45 1.67
CA ASN A 618 -26.49 -5.44 2.34
C ASN A 618 -25.66 -6.49 3.11
N LEU A 619 -24.33 -6.47 2.97
CA LEU A 619 -23.42 -7.29 3.75
C LEU A 619 -23.41 -6.83 5.22
N THR A 620 -23.22 -7.81 6.11
CA THR A 620 -23.06 -7.57 7.55
C THR A 620 -21.91 -8.40 8.07
N TYR A 621 -21.15 -7.79 8.99
CA TYR A 621 -19.93 -8.32 9.58
C TYR A 621 -20.13 -8.47 11.08
N ASP A 622 -19.99 -9.70 11.60
CA ASP A 622 -20.14 -9.98 13.02
C ASP A 622 -19.04 -10.95 13.49
N PHE A 623 -18.44 -10.66 14.64
CA PHE A 623 -17.63 -11.65 15.35
C PHE A 623 -18.56 -12.54 16.19
N VAL A 624 -18.71 -13.79 15.75
CA VAL A 624 -19.61 -14.76 16.40
C VAL A 624 -18.79 -15.74 17.25
N PRO A 625 -19.24 -16.07 18.48
CA PRO A 625 -18.60 -17.12 19.26
C PRO A 625 -18.69 -18.47 18.56
N LEU A 626 -17.60 -19.22 18.58
CA LEU A 626 -17.60 -20.59 18.09
C LEU A 626 -18.60 -21.47 18.87
N ASP A 627 -19.13 -22.50 18.19
CA ASP A 627 -20.13 -23.39 18.77
C ASP A 627 -19.56 -24.16 19.98
N SER A 628 -20.25 -24.09 21.11
CA SER A 628 -19.91 -24.85 22.32
C SER A 628 -19.82 -26.36 22.02
N GLY A 629 -18.70 -26.98 22.43
CA GLY A 629 -18.37 -28.37 22.19
C GLY A 629 -17.73 -28.65 20.82
N SER A 630 -17.48 -27.63 19.99
CA SER A 630 -16.58 -27.75 18.85
C SER A 630 -15.14 -27.92 19.33
N THR A 631 -14.33 -28.64 18.55
CA THR A 631 -12.90 -28.79 18.81
C THR A 631 -12.16 -27.92 17.80
N ILE A 632 -11.37 -26.98 18.31
CA ILE A 632 -10.43 -26.21 17.51
C ILE A 632 -9.01 -26.72 17.73
N GLN A 633 -8.16 -26.54 16.73
CA GLN A 633 -6.73 -26.51 16.91
C GLN A 633 -6.32 -25.06 17.14
N ALA A 634 -5.52 -24.82 18.18
CA ALA A 634 -4.87 -23.53 18.42
C ALA A 634 -3.36 -23.75 18.40
N ASP A 635 -2.68 -22.96 17.60
CA ASP A 635 -1.26 -23.04 17.30
C ASP A 635 -0.56 -21.78 17.80
N LEU A 636 0.56 -21.96 18.50
CA LEU A 636 1.46 -20.87 18.90
C LEU A 636 2.75 -21.04 18.13
N THR A 637 3.08 -20.09 17.25
CA THR A 637 4.23 -20.17 16.34
C THR A 637 5.28 -19.11 16.67
N LEU A 638 6.55 -19.47 16.53
CA LEU A 638 7.70 -18.58 16.56
C LEU A 638 8.33 -18.53 15.17
N TYR A 639 8.73 -17.33 14.74
CA TYR A 639 9.40 -17.08 13.47
C TYR A 639 10.78 -16.46 13.72
N ASP A 640 11.77 -16.82 12.90
CA ASP A 640 13.02 -16.08 12.81
C ASP A 640 13.19 -15.39 11.45
N PHE A 641 14.16 -14.47 11.38
CA PHE A 641 14.45 -13.70 10.16
C PHE A 641 15.01 -14.55 8.99
N GLY A 642 15.28 -15.84 9.23
CA GLY A 642 15.67 -16.80 8.20
C GLY A 642 14.50 -17.61 7.65
N GLY A 643 13.28 -17.37 8.12
CA GLY A 643 12.08 -18.13 7.74
C GLY A 643 11.95 -19.49 8.43
N ASN A 644 12.74 -19.77 9.48
CA ASN A 644 12.58 -20.98 10.27
C ASN A 644 11.46 -20.78 11.28
N THR A 645 10.66 -21.82 11.51
CA THR A 645 9.53 -21.75 12.43
C THR A 645 9.53 -22.88 13.46
N SER A 646 8.88 -22.62 14.59
CA SER A 646 8.55 -23.62 15.60
C SER A 646 7.12 -23.42 16.05
N THR A 647 6.31 -24.49 16.06
CA THR A 647 4.88 -24.40 16.41
C THR A 647 4.53 -25.36 17.53
N LEU A 648 3.76 -24.88 18.50
CA LEU A 648 3.07 -25.68 19.50
C LEU A 648 1.57 -25.73 19.20
N SER A 649 1.04 -26.93 19.02
CA SER A 649 -0.39 -27.14 18.73
C SER A 649 -1.13 -27.75 19.91
N SER A 650 -2.36 -27.30 20.15
CA SER A 650 -3.28 -27.92 21.12
C SER A 650 -4.68 -28.05 20.55
N LEU A 651 -5.37 -29.15 20.91
CA LEU A 651 -6.81 -29.28 20.66
C LEU A 651 -7.58 -28.73 21.85
N VAL A 652 -8.41 -27.73 21.61
CA VAL A 652 -9.23 -27.05 22.61
C VAL A 652 -10.70 -27.31 22.32
N GLU A 653 -11.44 -27.81 23.32
CA GLU A 653 -12.91 -27.93 23.24
C GLU A 653 -13.52 -26.59 23.69
N VAL A 654 -14.30 -25.96 22.81
CA VAL A 654 -14.98 -24.68 23.10
C VAL A 654 -16.00 -24.89 24.23
N PRO A 655 -15.96 -24.09 25.31
CA PRO A 655 -16.62 -24.39 26.59
C PRO A 655 -18.16 -24.34 26.63
#